data_AF-A0AAE0ZPG5-F1
#
_entry.id   AF-A0AAE0ZPG5-F1
#
_cell.length_a   1.000
_cell.length_b   1.000
_cell.length_c   1.000
_cell.angle_alpha   90.00
_cell.angle_beta   90.00
_cell.angle_gamma   90.00
#
_symmetry.space_group_name_H-M   'P 1'
#
loop_
_entity.id
_entity.type
_entity.pdbx_description
1 polymer ?
#
loop_
_entity_poly.entity_id
_entity_poly.type
_entity_poly.pdbx_seq_one_letter_code
_entity_poly.pdbx_strand_id
1 'polypeptide(L)'
;MFCMSARKLHLLLNRDLTLHLTSCSGANFSSEVCLLWNLRIIVLLLAIAAISSCAQQCKVKADALKFDCIPKGYPTRTECDARGCCWQNFEGKEDVPLCYFPTDYNSYTVDFVQAKLNGIVMKMKMRRQSPYPNNIPNLLAQFNYLSNSVLSIRIVDADRPSWEPSLLVGVQPSAQPLNKVTANNTDYVLILPSRGQPFKIKVARKTGPMVMDTTGGFIYSEQFLQLSSLLPSHLLYGLGEHRQHLMVNTSKWITLTMWNRDHPPQENTNLYGSHPMYLCKDAGGWHGIFLHNSNAMDVIVQPAPAITWRPIGGIFNFYMILGSSPADVVAQYTHLIGKSFMPPYWSLGFHLCWQHYGTAANTWDTVERTRKLGIPQDVQWNDSDYADGAKVFTTDYKHFGDQTKLAKNIHSIGLHYVIIVDCGISNSAQPGSYKPFDLGKKMGVFINGSDGKPLVGKVWPGYTVWPDFVASKQTQRYWTQIAADFHAKVPFDGMWLDMNEISNFVDGSISGCNNSRYNNPPYLPGVVGGSLYSHTICPSARHNMFLNYDLHNMYGMAETAVSYRALKDIRKRRPFIISRSTFPGQGHYGGHWSGDNSATFYDMYKSISAMLHDNMFGIPMTGSDICGFHLNTSQELCTRWHQLGAFYGFSRNHNSEDCLPQDPGQFDAESIASTRKVLLVRYSLLPFLYSLMWRSHVFGSTVARPLLFEFPDDPATENLDSQFLWGAALLISPVLTQGARSVSAYFPKDVWYDFYTGQRMNIDQGQFLELSAKLDHINLHLRGGHIIPLQEPALSTTLSRKKQFWLIVSLGTYGTAKGELYWDDGNSLDTFERGKYNLLVFKATEGGLISSLKHTGYLMEPMTLGNVTIFGLCRTPIKVTLNGKPVVFSFINTVLYISNLTVIFTEAFEIRWQVGERDFKIIYGHEIKKKISVTLFGNGNEGPQQRKESKEGFLGPHMKSRMPGSV
;
A
#
# COMPACT_ATOMS: atom_id res chain seq x y z
N MET A 1 -21.12 26.73 30.62
CA MET A 1 -22.10 27.60 31.34
C MET A 1 -21.43 28.61 32.26
N PHE A 2 -20.59 28.21 33.23
CA PHE A 2 -19.96 29.13 34.18
C PHE A 2 -19.15 30.29 33.54
N CYS A 3 -18.42 30.05 32.44
CA CYS A 3 -17.63 31.12 31.78
C CYS A 3 -18.47 32.15 31.00
N MET A 4 -19.56 31.74 30.33
CA MET A 4 -20.47 32.69 29.66
C MET A 4 -21.20 33.57 30.68
N SER A 5 -21.61 32.97 31.80
CA SER A 5 -22.22 33.71 32.91
C SER A 5 -21.21 34.67 33.54
N ALA A 6 -19.94 34.28 33.72
CA ALA A 6 -18.90 35.16 34.28
C ALA A 6 -18.55 36.36 33.38
N ARG A 7 -18.51 36.20 32.05
CA ARG A 7 -18.27 37.33 31.12
C ARG A 7 -19.47 38.28 31.02
N LYS A 8 -20.71 37.76 31.01
CA LYS A 8 -21.92 38.60 31.10
C LYS A 8 -21.98 39.37 32.43
N LEU A 9 -21.58 38.73 33.53
CA LEU A 9 -21.51 39.35 34.85
C LEU A 9 -20.42 40.45 34.93
N HIS A 10 -19.27 40.25 34.27
CA HIS A 10 -18.21 41.26 34.18
C HIS A 10 -18.65 42.51 33.38
N LEU A 11 -19.37 42.32 32.27
CA LEU A 11 -19.95 43.41 31.47
C LEU A 11 -21.08 44.17 32.22
N LEU A 12 -21.86 43.46 33.04
CA LEU A 12 -22.87 44.08 33.91
C LEU A 12 -22.21 44.87 35.05
N LEU A 13 -21.17 44.33 35.69
CA LEU A 13 -20.46 45.00 36.78
C LEU A 13 -19.64 46.21 36.30
N ASN A 14 -19.05 46.18 35.10
CA ASN A 14 -18.33 47.33 34.53
C ASN A 14 -19.25 48.49 34.09
N ARG A 15 -20.54 48.23 33.83
CA ARG A 15 -21.50 49.30 33.50
C ARG A 15 -21.92 50.13 34.71
N ASP A 16 -21.81 49.58 35.92
CA ASP A 16 -22.16 50.24 37.18
C ASP A 16 -20.94 50.82 37.93
N LEU A 17 -19.71 50.57 37.47
CA LEU A 17 -18.47 50.98 38.18
C LEU A 17 -17.96 52.38 37.82
N THR A 18 -18.68 53.13 36.97
CA THR A 18 -18.31 54.51 36.58
C THR A 18 -18.88 55.59 37.51
N LEU A 19 -19.52 55.22 38.63
CA LEU A 19 -20.04 56.18 39.62
C LEU A 19 -19.63 55.75 41.04
N HIS A 20 -18.85 56.64 41.69
CA HIS A 20 -18.42 56.63 43.10
C HIS A 20 -17.26 55.72 43.52
N LEU A 21 -16.04 56.24 43.30
CA LEU A 21 -14.86 55.96 44.12
C LEU A 21 -14.75 56.99 45.25
N THR A 22 -15.28 56.68 46.44
CA THR A 22 -14.88 57.35 47.69
C THR A 22 -14.99 56.41 48.90
N SER A 23 -13.82 56.07 49.45
CA SER A 23 -13.47 55.69 50.83
C SER A 23 -14.49 54.96 51.73
N CYS A 24 -14.24 53.68 52.03
CA CYS A 24 -14.63 53.06 53.31
C CYS A 24 -13.53 53.30 54.36
N SER A 25 -13.52 54.49 54.96
CA SER A 25 -12.72 54.79 56.15
C SER A 25 -13.44 55.86 56.97
N GLY A 26 -14.38 55.46 57.81
CA GLY A 26 -15.14 56.35 58.69
C GLY A 26 -16.46 55.73 59.13
N ALA A 27 -16.73 55.78 60.43
CA ALA A 27 -17.82 55.07 61.11
C ALA A 27 -19.24 55.42 60.60
N ASN A 28 -20.15 54.44 60.73
CA ASN A 28 -21.60 54.45 60.45
C ASN A 28 -22.08 54.06 59.05
N PHE A 29 -21.82 52.82 58.65
CA PHE A 29 -22.69 52.09 57.70
C PHE A 29 -23.22 50.81 58.35
N SER A 30 -24.49 50.47 58.10
CA SER A 30 -25.11 49.25 58.59
C SER A 30 -24.39 48.01 58.04
N SER A 31 -24.27 46.97 58.87
CA SER A 31 -23.53 45.73 58.57
C SER A 31 -23.93 45.04 57.26
N GLU A 32 -25.12 45.32 56.73
CA GLU A 32 -25.61 44.77 55.46
C GLU A 32 -24.95 45.37 54.21
N VAL A 33 -24.58 46.66 54.24
CA VAL A 33 -23.98 47.34 53.06
C VAL A 33 -22.54 46.86 52.84
N CYS A 34 -21.77 46.66 53.92
CA CYS A 34 -20.43 46.06 53.84
C CYS A 34 -20.48 44.56 53.43
N LEU A 35 -21.50 43.81 53.84
CA LEU A 35 -21.65 42.41 53.43
C LEU A 35 -21.92 42.28 51.92
N LEU A 36 -22.79 43.14 51.37
CA LEU A 36 -23.09 43.19 49.93
C LEU A 36 -21.88 43.64 49.10
N TRP A 37 -21.07 44.57 49.60
CA TRP A 37 -19.81 44.98 48.97
C TRP A 37 -18.77 43.87 48.97
N ASN A 38 -18.60 43.15 50.10
CA ASN A 38 -17.69 42.01 50.17
C ASN A 38 -18.15 40.84 49.28
N LEU A 39 -19.45 40.56 49.19
CA LEU A 39 -20.00 39.58 48.24
C LEU A 39 -19.76 40.00 46.78
N ARG A 40 -19.92 41.28 46.44
CA ARG A 40 -19.61 41.79 45.09
C ARG A 40 -18.12 41.69 44.77
N ILE A 41 -17.23 41.99 45.72
CA ILE A 41 -15.78 41.82 45.56
C ILE A 41 -15.42 40.34 45.41
N ILE A 42 -16.01 39.44 46.20
CA ILE A 42 -15.79 37.98 46.07
C ILE A 42 -16.29 37.48 44.70
N VAL A 43 -17.46 37.92 44.25
CA VAL A 43 -17.99 37.58 42.93
C VAL A 43 -17.12 38.15 41.80
N LEU A 44 -16.60 39.38 41.95
CA LEU A 44 -15.66 40.00 41.01
C LEU A 44 -14.33 39.27 41.00
N LEU A 45 -13.79 38.88 42.16
CA LEU A 45 -12.55 38.11 42.30
C LEU A 45 -12.72 36.68 41.74
N LEU A 46 -13.88 36.04 41.93
CA LEU A 46 -14.21 34.76 41.32
C LEU A 46 -14.39 34.89 39.80
N ALA A 47 -14.96 35.99 39.32
CA ALA A 47 -15.05 36.29 37.89
C ALA A 47 -13.68 36.58 37.28
N ILE A 48 -12.81 37.35 37.96
CA ILE A 48 -11.44 37.64 37.55
C ILE A 48 -10.58 36.36 37.59
N ALA A 49 -10.73 35.51 38.61
CA ALA A 49 -10.08 34.21 38.69
C ALA A 49 -10.58 33.25 37.59
N ALA A 50 -11.88 33.26 37.27
CA ALA A 50 -12.44 32.49 36.16
C ALA A 50 -11.93 33.00 34.80
N ILE A 51 -11.86 34.31 34.59
CA ILE A 51 -11.31 34.95 33.37
C ILE A 51 -9.79 34.68 33.26
N SER A 52 -9.05 34.79 34.36
CA SER A 52 -7.61 34.48 34.43
C SER A 52 -7.34 33.00 34.15
N SER A 53 -8.14 32.08 34.71
CA SER A 53 -8.05 30.65 34.40
C SER A 53 -8.37 30.35 32.94
N CYS A 54 -9.31 31.07 32.33
CA CYS A 54 -9.67 30.94 30.91
C CYS A 54 -8.57 31.48 29.98
N ALA A 55 -7.88 32.56 30.36
CA ALA A 55 -6.69 33.07 29.67
C ALA A 55 -5.47 32.13 29.82
N GLN A 56 -5.45 31.30 30.86
CA GLN A 56 -4.37 30.35 31.13
C GLN A 56 -4.45 29.05 30.30
N GLN A 57 -5.61 28.74 29.69
CA GLN A 57 -5.88 27.51 28.92
C GLN A 57 -5.47 27.61 27.44
N CYS A 58 -5.51 28.80 26.84
CA CYS A 58 -5.14 29.02 25.43
C CYS A 58 -3.64 29.33 25.25
N LYS A 59 -2.78 28.42 25.74
CA LYS A 59 -1.31 28.55 25.73
C LYS A 59 -0.60 27.81 24.60
N VAL A 60 -1.31 27.25 23.62
CA VAL A 60 -0.69 26.59 22.46
C VAL A 60 -0.02 27.66 21.60
N LYS A 61 1.27 27.92 21.89
CA LYS A 61 2.02 29.01 21.26
C LYS A 61 2.40 28.68 19.81
N ALA A 62 2.83 27.45 19.55
CA ALA A 62 3.24 27.03 18.21
C ALA A 62 2.02 26.74 17.33
N ASP A 63 1.93 27.40 16.17
CA ASP A 63 0.83 27.22 15.22
C ASP A 63 0.71 25.76 14.76
N ALA A 64 1.85 25.09 14.56
CA ALA A 64 1.91 23.68 14.17
C ALA A 64 1.20 22.74 15.14
N LEU A 65 1.05 23.10 16.43
CA LEU A 65 0.41 22.30 17.48
C LEU A 65 -1.08 22.65 17.70
N LYS A 66 -1.67 23.51 16.86
CA LYS A 66 -3.08 23.93 16.99
C LYS A 66 -4.00 22.96 16.28
N PHE A 67 -4.47 21.94 16.99
CA PHE A 67 -5.43 20.97 16.45
C PHE A 67 -6.82 21.59 16.33
N ASP A 68 -7.41 21.47 15.15
CA ASP A 68 -8.67 22.10 14.79
C ASP A 68 -9.88 21.55 15.57
N CYS A 69 -10.59 22.46 16.26
CA CYS A 69 -11.77 22.17 17.06
C CYS A 69 -13.10 22.36 16.29
N ILE A 70 -13.07 23.01 15.13
CA ILE A 70 -14.23 23.21 14.26
C ILE A 70 -13.84 22.81 12.83
N PRO A 71 -13.88 21.50 12.53
CA PRO A 71 -13.32 20.94 11.31
C PRO A 71 -14.09 21.20 10.01
N LYS A 72 -15.19 21.95 10.06
CA LYS A 72 -16.00 22.23 8.88
C LYS A 72 -16.58 23.64 8.94
N GLY A 73 -16.56 24.32 7.80
CA GLY A 73 -17.08 25.67 7.61
C GLY A 73 -16.11 26.74 8.13
N TYR A 74 -16.56 27.99 8.08
CA TYR A 74 -15.81 29.11 8.65
C TYR A 74 -16.20 29.24 10.12
N PRO A 75 -15.31 28.89 11.06
CA PRO A 75 -15.65 28.94 12.47
C PRO A 75 -15.89 30.38 12.89
N THR A 76 -16.86 30.61 13.77
CA THR A 76 -16.99 31.89 14.47
C THR A 76 -16.37 31.81 15.87
N ARG A 77 -15.92 32.96 16.40
CA ARG A 77 -15.45 33.04 17.78
C ARG A 77 -16.48 32.54 18.79
N THR A 78 -17.75 32.84 18.57
CA THR A 78 -18.85 32.42 19.44
C THR A 78 -19.00 30.91 19.48
N GLU A 79 -18.95 30.24 18.32
CA GLU A 79 -18.99 28.77 18.26
C GLU A 79 -17.76 28.13 18.91
N CYS A 80 -16.59 28.72 18.71
CA CYS A 80 -15.35 28.27 19.30
C CYS A 80 -15.38 28.32 20.83
N ASP A 81 -15.76 29.48 21.38
CA ASP A 81 -15.93 29.69 22.81
C ASP A 81 -17.01 28.75 23.38
N ALA A 82 -18.09 28.48 22.63
CA ALA A 82 -19.16 27.57 23.04
C ALA A 82 -18.71 26.10 23.15
N ARG A 83 -17.78 25.66 22.30
CA ARG A 83 -17.13 24.34 22.40
C ARG A 83 -16.08 24.28 23.53
N GLY A 84 -15.80 25.43 24.17
CA GLY A 84 -14.75 25.60 25.15
C GLY A 84 -13.36 25.38 24.54
N CYS A 85 -13.20 25.88 23.32
CA CYS A 85 -11.96 25.88 22.54
C CYS A 85 -11.32 27.28 22.51
N CYS A 86 -10.16 27.39 21.88
CA CYS A 86 -9.37 28.61 21.82
C CYS A 86 -9.48 29.27 20.45
N TRP A 87 -9.82 30.56 20.43
CA TRP A 87 -9.93 31.37 19.22
C TRP A 87 -8.68 32.25 19.03
N GLN A 88 -8.13 32.26 17.82
CA GLN A 88 -7.08 33.20 17.42
C GLN A 88 -7.20 33.53 15.93
N ASN A 89 -7.17 34.83 15.61
CA ASN A 89 -7.06 35.29 14.22
C ASN A 89 -5.59 35.30 13.81
N PHE A 90 -5.31 34.83 12.59
CA PHE A 90 -3.98 34.89 11.99
C PHE A 90 -4.07 35.69 10.68
N GLU A 91 -3.47 36.87 10.65
CA GLU A 91 -3.27 37.59 9.38
C GLU A 91 -2.16 36.87 8.59
N GLY A 92 -2.45 36.48 7.35
CA GLY A 92 -1.47 35.86 6.43
C GLY A 92 -1.13 34.38 6.68
N LYS A 93 -1.89 33.65 7.52
CA LYS A 93 -1.71 32.20 7.74
C LYS A 93 -3.05 31.45 7.60
N GLU A 94 -3.47 31.26 6.36
CA GLU A 94 -4.81 30.73 6.03
C GLU A 94 -5.03 29.27 6.46
N ASP A 95 -3.96 28.46 6.52
CA ASP A 95 -4.07 27.03 6.86
C ASP A 95 -4.07 26.73 8.38
N VAL A 96 -3.79 27.73 9.23
CA VAL A 96 -3.75 27.51 10.69
C VAL A 96 -5.17 27.59 11.25
N PRO A 97 -5.64 26.59 12.03
CA PRO A 97 -7.00 26.61 12.56
C PRO A 97 -7.28 27.83 13.44
N LEU A 98 -8.28 28.63 13.04
CA LEU A 98 -8.76 29.78 13.81
C LEU A 98 -9.32 29.39 15.17
N CYS A 99 -9.93 28.20 15.25
CA CYS A 99 -10.44 27.60 16.48
C CYS A 99 -9.73 26.27 16.75
N TYR A 100 -9.01 26.18 17.87
CA TYR A 100 -8.21 25.00 18.20
C TYR A 100 -8.45 24.50 19.63
N PHE A 101 -8.14 23.22 19.87
CA PHE A 101 -8.28 22.63 21.21
C PHE A 101 -7.24 23.20 22.20
N PRO A 102 -7.65 23.55 23.43
CA PRO A 102 -6.71 23.86 24.50
C PRO A 102 -5.97 22.59 24.97
N THR A 103 -4.84 22.78 25.66
CA THR A 103 -4.02 21.67 26.16
C THR A 103 -4.71 20.79 27.21
N ASP A 104 -5.70 21.32 27.91
CA ASP A 104 -6.47 20.65 28.96
C ASP A 104 -7.89 20.27 28.51
N TYR A 105 -8.11 20.08 27.20
CA TYR A 105 -9.39 19.63 26.66
C TYR A 105 -9.70 18.18 27.06
N ASN A 106 -10.31 18.00 28.23
CA ASN A 106 -10.57 16.70 28.84
C ASN A 106 -11.99 16.21 28.54
N SER A 107 -12.14 15.41 27.48
CA SER A 107 -13.43 14.81 27.10
C SER A 107 -13.81 13.59 27.93
N TYR A 108 -12.84 12.73 28.24
CA TYR A 108 -13.01 11.52 29.05
C TYR A 108 -11.96 11.45 30.17
N THR A 109 -12.34 10.82 31.28
CA THR A 109 -11.42 10.47 32.37
C THR A 109 -11.41 8.97 32.60
N VAL A 110 -10.26 8.46 33.04
CA VAL A 110 -10.09 7.06 33.41
C VAL A 110 -10.90 6.73 34.67
N ASP A 111 -11.79 5.75 34.58
CA ASP A 111 -12.57 5.24 35.71
C ASP A 111 -11.80 4.12 36.42
N PHE A 112 -11.23 3.18 35.66
CA PHE A 112 -10.26 2.21 36.17
C PHE A 112 -9.34 1.67 35.05
N VAL A 113 -8.20 1.12 35.47
CA VAL A 113 -7.26 0.38 34.61
C VAL A 113 -7.03 -0.99 35.24
N GLN A 114 -7.11 -2.05 34.45
CA GLN A 114 -6.87 -3.42 34.87
C GLN A 114 -5.87 -4.07 33.92
N ALA A 115 -4.73 -4.50 34.47
CA ALA A 115 -3.80 -5.34 33.73
C ALA A 115 -4.38 -6.75 33.53
N LYS A 116 -4.16 -7.31 32.35
CA LYS A 116 -4.42 -8.70 31.99
C LYS A 116 -3.11 -9.35 31.58
N LEU A 117 -3.09 -10.68 31.49
CA LEU A 117 -1.89 -11.42 31.09
C LEU A 117 -1.37 -10.98 29.71
N ASN A 118 -2.29 -10.76 28.76
CA ASN A 118 -2.00 -10.44 27.36
C ASN A 118 -2.38 -9.00 26.99
N GLY A 119 -2.49 -8.09 27.97
CA GLY A 119 -2.90 -6.74 27.67
C GLY A 119 -3.34 -5.90 28.86
N ILE A 120 -4.01 -4.79 28.56
CA ILE A 120 -4.58 -3.87 29.55
C ILE A 120 -6.01 -3.54 29.13
N VAL A 121 -6.91 -3.41 30.10
CA VAL A 121 -8.26 -2.90 29.89
C VAL A 121 -8.44 -1.62 30.71
N MET A 122 -9.01 -0.60 30.08
CA MET A 122 -9.29 0.69 30.70
C MET A 122 -10.74 1.08 30.46
N LYS A 123 -11.48 1.37 31.53
CA LYS A 123 -12.80 1.99 31.42
C LYS A 123 -12.68 3.49 31.54
N MET A 124 -13.44 4.20 30.72
CA MET A 124 -13.44 5.65 30.66
C MET A 124 -14.86 6.17 30.78
N LYS A 125 -15.00 7.28 31.50
CA LYS A 125 -16.26 8.00 31.66
C LYS A 125 -16.15 9.38 31.06
N MET A 126 -17.18 9.78 30.34
CA MET A 126 -17.27 11.11 29.76
C MET A 126 -17.30 12.18 30.85
N ARG A 127 -16.59 13.28 30.59
CA ARG A 127 -16.58 14.50 31.40
C ARG A 127 -17.12 15.70 30.65
N ARG A 128 -16.91 15.75 29.34
CA ARG A 128 -17.37 16.82 28.47
C ARG A 128 -18.04 16.21 27.25
N GLN A 129 -19.27 16.65 26.99
CA GLN A 129 -19.98 16.32 25.76
C GLN A 129 -19.36 17.08 24.58
N SER A 130 -19.21 16.40 23.45
CA SER A 130 -18.86 17.03 22.19
C SER A 130 -20.11 17.68 21.56
N PRO A 131 -19.95 18.60 20.60
CA PRO A 131 -21.09 19.20 19.89
C PRO A 131 -21.80 18.21 18.95
N TYR A 132 -21.24 17.02 18.72
CA TYR A 132 -21.85 15.99 17.88
C TYR A 132 -22.91 15.22 18.68
N PRO A 133 -24.05 14.84 18.06
CA PRO A 133 -25.12 14.13 18.75
C PRO A 133 -24.69 12.72 19.16
N ASN A 134 -25.43 12.13 20.11
CA ASN A 134 -25.24 10.73 20.54
C ASN A 134 -23.81 10.41 21.02
N ASN A 135 -23.31 11.27 21.92
CA ASN A 135 -22.05 11.05 22.64
C ASN A 135 -22.12 9.77 23.50
N ILE A 136 -21.04 8.99 23.58
CA ILE A 136 -21.02 7.68 24.25
C ILE A 136 -20.51 7.80 25.71
N PRO A 137 -21.36 7.71 26.75
CA PRO A 137 -20.98 8.08 28.12
C PRO A 137 -19.89 7.19 28.73
N ASN A 138 -19.89 5.89 28.39
CA ASN A 138 -18.97 4.89 28.93
C ASN A 138 -18.20 4.22 27.78
N LEU A 139 -16.88 4.31 27.82
CA LEU A 139 -16.01 3.65 26.85
C LEU A 139 -15.16 2.57 27.50
N LEU A 140 -14.82 1.56 26.72
CA LEU A 140 -13.89 0.49 27.06
C LEU A 140 -12.72 0.51 26.07
N ALA A 141 -11.53 0.84 26.54
CA ALA A 141 -10.29 0.69 25.79
C ALA A 141 -9.60 -0.63 26.15
N GLN A 142 -9.20 -1.39 25.15
CA GLN A 142 -8.52 -2.68 25.24
C GLN A 142 -7.20 -2.59 24.49
N PHE A 143 -6.10 -2.86 25.20
CA PHE A 143 -4.75 -2.86 24.66
C PHE A 143 -4.28 -4.31 24.66
N ASN A 144 -4.27 -4.97 23.50
CA ASN A 144 -3.96 -6.40 23.40
C ASN A 144 -2.58 -6.61 22.77
N TYR A 145 -1.73 -7.38 23.44
CA TYR A 145 -0.42 -7.77 22.92
C TYR A 145 -0.59 -8.94 21.94
N LEU A 146 -0.44 -8.67 20.64
CA LEU A 146 -0.61 -9.69 19.60
C LEU A 146 0.70 -10.42 19.28
N SER A 147 1.80 -9.67 19.27
CA SER A 147 3.18 -10.20 19.22
C SER A 147 4.10 -9.31 20.07
N ASN A 148 5.40 -9.62 20.09
CA ASN A 148 6.39 -8.72 20.69
C ASN A 148 6.39 -7.33 20.02
N SER A 149 6.12 -7.27 18.72
CA SER A 149 6.18 -6.06 17.89
C SER A 149 4.82 -5.48 17.49
N VAL A 150 3.72 -6.19 17.73
CA VAL A 150 2.36 -5.77 17.34
C VAL A 150 1.44 -5.59 18.55
N LEU A 151 0.84 -4.41 18.64
CA LEU A 151 -0.15 -4.01 19.64
C LEU A 151 -1.47 -3.67 18.96
N SER A 152 -2.57 -4.23 19.45
CA SER A 152 -3.93 -3.77 19.10
C SER A 152 -4.46 -2.82 20.18
N ILE A 153 -5.02 -1.69 19.77
CA ILE A 153 -5.67 -0.70 20.62
C ILE A 153 -7.11 -0.53 20.14
N ARG A 154 -8.05 -1.11 20.88
CA ARG A 154 -9.47 -1.14 20.54
C ARG A 154 -10.27 -0.32 21.56
N ILE A 155 -10.94 0.75 21.13
CA ILE A 155 -11.77 1.62 21.97
C ILE A 155 -13.22 1.52 21.47
N VAL A 156 -14.13 1.11 22.35
CA VAL A 156 -15.53 0.83 22.02
C VAL A 156 -16.50 1.43 23.03
N ASP A 157 -17.77 1.49 22.64
CA ASP A 157 -18.88 1.66 23.58
C ASP A 157 -18.90 0.47 24.56
N ALA A 158 -18.86 0.76 25.86
CA ALA A 158 -18.84 -0.25 26.91
C ALA A 158 -20.20 -0.94 27.11
N ASP A 159 -21.28 -0.27 26.69
CA ASP A 159 -22.66 -0.64 27.00
C ASP A 159 -23.37 -1.28 25.79
N ARG A 160 -22.89 -1.04 24.56
CA ARG A 160 -23.51 -1.55 23.32
C ARG A 160 -22.48 -1.99 22.28
N PRO A 161 -22.77 -3.02 21.48
CA PRO A 161 -21.93 -3.34 20.32
C PRO A 161 -21.99 -2.22 19.27
N SER A 162 -20.86 -1.94 18.66
CA SER A 162 -20.73 -1.03 17.51
C SER A 162 -20.28 -1.80 16.28
N TRP A 163 -20.42 -1.19 15.10
CA TRP A 163 -19.94 -1.76 13.84
C TRP A 163 -18.42 -2.00 13.85
N GLU A 164 -18.00 -3.14 13.29
CA GLU A 164 -16.60 -3.49 13.04
C GLU A 164 -16.45 -4.27 11.71
N PRO A 165 -15.43 -3.96 10.89
CA PRO A 165 -15.22 -4.65 9.61
C PRO A 165 -14.97 -6.17 9.71
N SER A 166 -14.44 -6.63 10.86
CA SER A 166 -14.00 -8.02 11.10
C SER A 166 -15.12 -9.08 10.99
N LEU A 167 -16.39 -8.65 10.90
CA LEU A 167 -17.55 -9.54 10.91
C LEU A 167 -17.80 -10.25 9.57
N LEU A 168 -17.17 -9.83 8.44
CA LEU A 168 -17.78 -10.09 7.13
C LEU A 168 -16.90 -10.66 6.01
N VAL A 169 -15.57 -10.77 6.12
CA VAL A 169 -14.75 -11.15 4.94
C VAL A 169 -14.03 -12.50 5.09
N GLY A 170 -14.09 -13.14 6.26
CA GLY A 170 -13.43 -14.44 6.46
C GLY A 170 -11.89 -14.39 6.41
N VAL A 171 -11.31 -13.20 6.18
CA VAL A 171 -9.97 -12.87 6.65
C VAL A 171 -10.08 -12.75 8.16
N GLN A 172 -9.98 -13.87 8.85
CA GLN A 172 -9.64 -13.82 10.26
C GLN A 172 -8.25 -13.21 10.31
N PRO A 173 -8.02 -12.06 10.97
CA PRO A 173 -6.66 -11.64 11.25
C PRO A 173 -5.98 -12.84 11.89
N SER A 174 -4.81 -13.23 11.38
CA SER A 174 -4.05 -14.35 11.92
C SER A 174 -3.46 -14.04 13.31
N ALA A 175 -4.11 -13.15 14.07
CA ALA A 175 -3.89 -12.79 15.46
C ALA A 175 -4.15 -13.95 16.43
N GLN A 176 -4.01 -15.20 15.98
CA GLN A 176 -3.57 -16.25 16.89
C GLN A 176 -2.21 -15.77 17.41
N PRO A 177 -2.05 -15.54 18.73
CA PRO A 177 -0.78 -15.12 19.28
C PRO A 177 0.26 -16.16 18.85
N LEU A 178 1.23 -15.76 18.03
CA LEU A 178 2.29 -16.66 17.57
C LEU A 178 3.04 -17.27 18.76
N ASN A 179 2.92 -16.66 19.96
CA ASN A 179 3.18 -17.21 21.28
C ASN A 179 2.34 -16.45 22.35
N LYS A 180 2.17 -16.98 23.58
CA LYS A 180 1.60 -16.18 24.70
C LYS A 180 2.52 -14.99 25.00
N VAL A 181 2.19 -13.78 24.53
CA VAL A 181 2.95 -12.55 24.80
C VAL A 181 2.44 -11.87 26.06
N THR A 182 3.38 -11.43 26.90
CA THR A 182 3.12 -10.62 28.10
C THR A 182 3.89 -9.31 27.99
N ALA A 183 3.59 -8.32 28.84
CA ALA A 183 4.25 -7.00 28.81
C ALA A 183 5.79 -7.06 28.89
N ASN A 184 6.36 -8.07 29.56
CA ASN A 184 7.81 -8.22 29.67
C ASN A 184 8.46 -8.58 28.33
N ASN A 185 7.71 -9.19 27.42
CA ASN A 185 8.23 -9.75 26.16
C ASN A 185 7.86 -8.90 24.92
N THR A 186 7.32 -7.70 25.10
CA THR A 186 7.05 -6.76 24.01
C THR A 186 8.28 -5.92 23.66
N ASP A 187 8.31 -5.28 22.50
CA ASP A 187 9.32 -4.31 22.07
C ASP A 187 8.85 -2.87 22.34
N TYR A 188 7.64 -2.72 22.85
CA TYR A 188 6.98 -1.45 23.19
C TYR A 188 6.57 -1.38 24.67
N VAL A 189 6.36 -0.16 25.16
CA VAL A 189 5.86 0.16 26.50
C VAL A 189 4.60 1.02 26.35
N LEU A 190 3.57 0.68 27.13
CA LEU A 190 2.35 1.48 27.28
C LEU A 190 2.49 2.41 28.48
N ILE A 191 2.29 3.70 28.27
CA ILE A 191 2.25 4.71 29.33
C ILE A 191 0.82 5.24 29.36
N LEU A 192 0.03 4.74 30.31
CA LEU A 192 -1.41 5.01 30.40
C LEU A 192 -1.74 5.82 31.66
N PRO A 193 -2.74 6.72 31.60
CA PRO A 193 -3.18 7.51 32.74
C PRO A 193 -3.79 6.64 33.85
N SER A 194 -3.62 7.11 35.09
CA SER A 194 -4.24 6.49 36.28
C SER A 194 -5.69 6.93 36.45
N ARG A 195 -6.42 6.25 37.34
CA ARG A 195 -7.81 6.61 37.69
C ARG A 195 -7.94 8.10 38.02
N GLY A 196 -8.98 8.74 37.48
CA GLY A 196 -9.29 10.15 37.66
C GLY A 196 -8.55 11.09 36.70
N GLN A 197 -7.49 10.64 36.03
CA GLN A 197 -6.77 11.45 35.06
C GLN A 197 -7.48 11.48 33.69
N PRO A 198 -7.25 12.52 32.87
CA PRO A 198 -7.75 12.60 31.51
C PRO A 198 -7.25 11.43 30.65
N PHE A 199 -8.08 11.00 29.70
CA PHE A 199 -7.69 9.97 28.74
C PHE A 199 -6.53 10.43 27.86
N LYS A 200 -5.53 9.56 27.72
CA LYS A 200 -4.38 9.74 26.86
C LYS A 200 -3.73 8.39 26.58
N ILE A 201 -3.23 8.19 25.37
CA ILE A 201 -2.42 7.03 25.01
C ILE A 201 -1.02 7.52 24.69
N LYS A 202 -0.04 6.89 25.32
CA LYS A 202 1.36 6.98 24.95
C LYS A 202 1.91 5.58 24.72
N VAL A 203 2.52 5.38 23.57
CA VAL A 203 3.24 4.16 23.24
C VAL A 203 4.64 4.53 22.80
N ALA A 204 5.63 3.90 23.42
CA ALA A 204 7.05 4.08 23.11
C ALA A 204 7.68 2.73 22.78
N ARG A 205 8.77 2.73 22.01
CA ARG A 205 9.67 1.57 21.97
C ARG A 205 10.31 1.39 23.35
N LYS A 206 10.63 0.15 23.71
CA LYS A 206 11.47 -0.13 24.90
C LYS A 206 12.86 0.51 24.81
N THR A 207 13.32 0.79 23.60
CA THR A 207 14.57 1.54 23.34
C THR A 207 14.46 3.04 23.64
N GLY A 208 13.26 3.57 23.92
CA GLY A 208 13.05 4.97 24.32
C GLY A 208 12.16 5.81 23.39
N PRO A 209 12.29 5.76 22.05
CA PRO A 209 11.56 6.62 21.14
C PRO A 209 10.02 6.48 21.24
N MET A 210 9.33 7.62 21.22
CA MET A 210 7.86 7.66 21.17
C MET A 210 7.35 7.29 19.78
N VAL A 211 6.28 6.49 19.74
CA VAL A 211 5.63 6.04 18.50
C VAL A 211 4.25 6.69 18.37
N MET A 212 3.51 6.75 19.48
CA MET A 212 2.21 7.41 19.55
C MET A 212 2.14 8.24 20.84
N ASP A 213 1.75 9.50 20.71
CA ASP A 213 1.48 10.41 21.84
C ASP A 213 0.20 11.19 21.52
N THR A 214 -0.93 10.71 22.04
CA THR A 214 -2.22 11.29 21.67
C THR A 214 -2.40 12.69 22.24
N THR A 215 -2.96 13.57 21.43
CA THR A 215 -3.18 14.98 21.74
C THR A 215 -4.40 15.49 20.97
N GLY A 216 -4.64 16.80 20.91
CA GLY A 216 -5.54 17.40 19.92
C GLY A 216 -7.04 17.15 20.10
N GLY A 217 -7.49 16.87 21.33
CA GLY A 217 -8.90 16.66 21.64
C GLY A 217 -9.44 15.30 21.19
N PHE A 218 -9.79 14.44 22.16
CA PHE A 218 -10.42 13.15 21.89
C PHE A 218 -11.94 13.30 21.84
N ILE A 219 -12.60 12.82 20.78
CA ILE A 219 -14.06 12.83 20.66
C ILE A 219 -14.53 11.42 20.32
N TYR A 220 -15.64 11.00 20.93
CA TYR A 220 -16.27 9.73 20.63
C TYR A 220 -17.79 9.88 20.73
N SER A 221 -18.43 9.90 19.57
CA SER A 221 -19.88 9.89 19.38
C SER A 221 -20.24 8.86 18.32
N GLU A 222 -21.52 8.52 18.20
CA GLU A 222 -21.99 7.48 17.29
C GLU A 222 -21.62 7.73 15.81
N GLN A 223 -21.59 9.00 15.35
CA GLN A 223 -21.30 9.36 13.96
C GLN A 223 -20.14 10.35 13.79
N PHE A 224 -19.31 10.48 14.81
CA PHE A 224 -18.07 11.25 14.73
C PHE A 224 -17.12 10.81 15.84
N LEU A 225 -15.99 10.26 15.42
CA LEU A 225 -14.89 9.89 16.30
C LEU A 225 -13.69 10.77 15.93
N GLN A 226 -12.92 11.21 16.92
CA GLN A 226 -11.67 11.92 16.67
C GLN A 226 -10.56 11.49 17.63
N LEU A 227 -9.40 11.18 17.07
CA LEU A 227 -8.17 10.94 17.83
C LEU A 227 -6.99 11.50 17.05
N SER A 228 -6.19 12.35 17.69
CA SER A 228 -4.95 12.86 17.13
C SER A 228 -3.73 12.32 17.86
N SER A 229 -2.61 12.21 17.16
CA SER A 229 -1.30 11.85 17.72
C SER A 229 -0.21 12.69 17.09
N LEU A 230 0.80 13.04 17.90
CA LEU A 230 2.06 13.51 17.35
C LEU A 230 2.74 12.38 16.54
N LEU A 231 3.45 12.76 15.50
CA LEU A 231 4.33 11.88 14.73
C LEU A 231 5.79 12.10 15.17
N PRO A 232 6.61 11.03 15.25
CA PRO A 232 8.00 11.18 15.68
C PRO A 232 8.93 11.78 14.62
N SER A 233 8.51 11.83 13.36
CA SER A 233 9.25 12.47 12.26
C SER A 233 8.31 12.94 11.14
N HIS A 234 8.88 13.66 10.17
CA HIS A 234 8.18 14.10 8.96
C HIS A 234 8.08 13.02 7.87
N LEU A 235 8.73 11.87 8.07
CA LEU A 235 8.81 10.78 7.09
C LEU A 235 7.57 9.89 7.24
N LEU A 236 6.53 10.22 6.47
CA LEU A 236 5.22 9.57 6.49
C LEU A 236 4.83 9.07 5.10
N TYR A 237 4.39 7.81 5.00
CA TYR A 237 4.02 7.15 3.74
C TYR A 237 2.72 6.35 3.91
N GLY A 238 1.96 6.15 2.84
CA GLY A 238 0.69 5.39 2.85
C GLY A 238 -0.53 6.31 2.74
N LEU A 239 -1.61 5.98 3.45
CA LEU A 239 -2.87 6.72 3.45
C LEU A 239 -3.49 6.86 2.05
N GLY A 240 -3.68 5.71 1.37
CA GLY A 240 -4.28 5.65 0.03
C GLY A 240 -5.79 5.44 0.06
N GLU A 241 -6.49 5.51 -1.08
CA GLU A 241 -5.95 5.79 -2.41
C GLU A 241 -6.09 7.28 -2.77
N HIS A 242 -4.99 7.91 -3.18
CA HIS A 242 -4.94 9.31 -3.59
C HIS A 242 -3.87 9.47 -4.67
N ARG A 243 -4.07 10.41 -5.61
CA ARG A 243 -2.98 10.86 -6.48
C ARG A 243 -2.07 11.79 -5.69
N GLN A 244 -0.93 11.27 -5.22
CA GLN A 244 0.01 12.01 -4.38
C GLN A 244 1.47 11.62 -4.67
N HIS A 245 2.41 12.32 -4.03
CA HIS A 245 3.81 11.87 -3.95
C HIS A 245 3.93 10.65 -3.04
N LEU A 246 5.03 9.91 -3.16
CA LEU A 246 5.29 8.75 -2.31
C LEU A 246 5.29 9.12 -0.81
N MET A 247 5.99 10.21 -0.46
CA MET A 247 6.00 10.75 0.90
C MET A 247 4.89 11.79 1.06
N VAL A 248 4.12 11.67 2.13
CA VAL A 248 3.08 12.64 2.51
C VAL A 248 3.75 13.90 3.03
N ASN A 249 3.38 15.08 2.50
CA ASN A 249 3.96 16.35 2.92
C ASN A 249 3.42 16.79 4.28
N THR A 250 4.09 16.35 5.35
CA THR A 250 3.73 16.67 6.74
C THR A 250 4.01 18.11 7.13
N SER A 251 4.68 18.92 6.29
CA SER A 251 4.96 20.34 6.55
C SER A 251 3.79 21.26 6.21
N LYS A 252 2.68 20.70 5.69
CA LYS A 252 1.44 21.41 5.37
C LYS A 252 0.25 20.81 6.12
N TRP A 253 -0.87 21.52 6.13
CA TRP A 253 -2.16 21.00 6.58
C TRP A 253 -2.83 20.30 5.40
N ILE A 254 -2.79 18.96 5.39
CA ILE A 254 -3.34 18.14 4.31
C ILE A 254 -4.46 17.29 4.87
N THR A 255 -5.59 17.25 4.16
CA THR A 255 -6.69 16.32 4.44
C THR A 255 -6.73 15.25 3.36
N LEU A 256 -6.64 13.99 3.78
CA LEU A 256 -6.76 12.81 2.93
C LEU A 256 -8.09 12.13 3.26
N THR A 257 -9.03 12.19 2.32
CA THR A 257 -10.40 11.69 2.49
C THR A 257 -10.49 10.24 2.01
N MET A 258 -11.02 9.35 2.84
CA MET A 258 -11.20 7.94 2.50
C MET A 258 -12.68 7.60 2.39
N TRP A 259 -13.15 7.54 1.14
CA TRP A 259 -14.46 7.07 0.75
C TRP A 259 -14.36 6.61 -0.70
N ASN A 260 -14.50 5.31 -0.96
CA ASN A 260 -14.27 4.73 -2.29
C ASN A 260 -15.16 5.42 -3.32
N ARG A 261 -14.58 5.87 -4.42
CA ARG A 261 -15.24 6.76 -5.36
C ARG A 261 -14.73 6.55 -6.77
N ASP A 262 -15.70 6.37 -7.68
CA ASP A 262 -15.47 6.44 -9.10
C ASP A 262 -15.17 7.89 -9.50
N HIS A 263 -13.88 8.17 -9.65
CA HIS A 263 -13.37 9.46 -10.09
C HIS A 263 -12.00 9.27 -10.73
N PRO A 264 -11.73 9.83 -11.93
CA PRO A 264 -10.41 9.80 -12.53
C PRO A 264 -9.32 10.32 -11.57
N PRO A 265 -8.09 9.77 -11.55
CA PRO A 265 -7.10 10.11 -10.55
C PRO A 265 -6.70 11.60 -10.57
N GLN A 266 -7.11 12.34 -9.53
CA GLN A 266 -6.81 13.75 -9.35
C GLN A 266 -6.30 14.02 -7.93
N GLU A 267 -5.43 15.02 -7.77
CA GLU A 267 -4.98 15.45 -6.45
C GLU A 267 -6.14 15.99 -5.61
N ASN A 268 -6.04 15.83 -4.28
CA ASN A 268 -7.04 16.32 -3.31
C ASN A 268 -8.45 15.71 -3.50
N THR A 269 -8.53 14.50 -4.05
CA THR A 269 -9.79 13.74 -4.20
C THR A 269 -9.66 12.36 -3.58
N ASN A 270 -10.75 11.86 -3.01
CA ASN A 270 -10.89 10.44 -2.66
C ASN A 270 -11.11 9.63 -3.94
N LEU A 271 -10.35 8.53 -4.12
CA LEU A 271 -10.38 7.68 -5.31
C LEU A 271 -11.00 6.30 -5.00
N TYR A 272 -10.62 5.27 -5.74
CA TYR A 272 -11.31 3.99 -5.80
C TYR A 272 -11.17 3.14 -4.52
N GLY A 273 -10.03 3.23 -3.83
CA GLY A 273 -9.73 2.49 -2.60
C GLY A 273 -9.54 3.33 -1.34
N SER A 274 -9.66 2.68 -0.18
CA SER A 274 -9.44 3.28 1.14
C SER A 274 -8.53 2.42 2.00
N HIS A 275 -7.32 2.91 2.28
CA HIS A 275 -6.26 2.24 3.04
C HIS A 275 -5.80 3.12 4.22
N PRO A 276 -6.49 3.04 5.37
CA PRO A 276 -6.19 3.80 6.59
C PRO A 276 -4.95 3.26 7.34
N MET A 277 -3.83 3.15 6.63
CA MET A 277 -2.54 2.66 7.13
C MET A 277 -1.41 3.59 6.70
N TYR A 278 -0.49 3.87 7.62
CA TYR A 278 0.74 4.61 7.30
C TYR A 278 1.98 3.90 7.84
N LEU A 279 3.13 4.23 7.24
CA LEU A 279 4.48 3.95 7.72
C LEU A 279 5.15 5.26 8.17
N CYS A 280 5.90 5.22 9.28
CA CYS A 280 6.67 6.36 9.74
C CYS A 280 8.00 5.95 10.37
N LYS A 281 9.04 6.75 10.12
CA LYS A 281 10.37 6.56 10.74
C LYS A 281 10.37 7.17 12.14
N ASP A 282 11.01 6.48 13.08
CA ASP A 282 11.31 7.00 14.41
C ASP A 282 12.77 6.72 14.77
N ALA A 283 13.25 7.28 15.88
CA ALA A 283 14.66 7.16 16.25
C ALA A 283 15.13 5.72 16.57
N GLY A 284 14.21 4.75 16.70
CA GLY A 284 14.50 3.34 16.96
C GLY A 284 14.16 2.41 15.79
N GLY A 285 13.84 2.94 14.61
CA GLY A 285 13.54 2.16 13.40
C GLY A 285 12.30 2.67 12.67
N TRP A 286 11.41 1.74 12.29
CA TRP A 286 10.19 2.03 11.54
C TRP A 286 8.96 1.48 12.24
N HIS A 287 7.84 2.18 12.16
CA HIS A 287 6.57 1.67 12.63
C HIS A 287 5.46 1.91 11.62
N GLY A 288 4.39 1.14 11.77
CA GLY A 288 3.14 1.34 11.05
C GLY A 288 1.98 1.49 12.01
N ILE A 289 1.02 2.34 11.65
CA ILE A 289 -0.28 2.40 12.31
C ILE A 289 -1.35 2.13 11.25
N PHE A 290 -2.18 1.13 11.52
CA PHE A 290 -3.35 0.77 10.72
C PHE A 290 -4.61 0.96 11.57
N LEU A 291 -5.54 1.81 11.11
CA LEU A 291 -6.87 1.93 11.71
C LEU A 291 -7.85 1.01 10.98
N HIS A 292 -8.26 -0.08 11.61
CA HIS A 292 -9.24 -1.00 11.06
C HIS A 292 -10.67 -0.47 11.23
N ASN A 293 -11.02 0.48 10.36
CA ASN A 293 -12.32 1.14 10.28
C ASN A 293 -12.66 1.37 8.79
N SER A 294 -13.89 1.06 8.38
CA SER A 294 -14.34 1.14 6.99
C SER A 294 -15.28 2.31 6.72
N ASN A 295 -15.69 3.07 7.73
CA ASN A 295 -16.55 4.22 7.54
C ASN A 295 -15.80 5.32 6.78
N ALA A 296 -16.54 6.23 6.15
CA ALA A 296 -15.94 7.43 5.55
C ALA A 296 -15.12 8.18 6.61
N MET A 297 -13.94 8.67 6.25
CA MET A 297 -13.09 9.38 7.19
C MET A 297 -12.22 10.42 6.52
N ASP A 298 -11.91 11.48 7.27
CA ASP A 298 -10.77 12.34 6.97
C ASP A 298 -9.57 11.91 7.81
N VAL A 299 -8.39 11.90 7.20
CA VAL A 299 -7.10 11.79 7.86
C VAL A 299 -6.34 13.09 7.63
N ILE A 300 -6.12 13.86 8.70
CA ILE A 300 -5.49 15.17 8.62
C ILE A 300 -4.05 15.06 9.08
N VAL A 301 -3.13 15.53 8.25
CA VAL A 301 -1.71 15.64 8.58
C VAL A 301 -1.36 17.12 8.72
N GLN A 302 -0.53 17.46 9.71
CA GLN A 302 -0.20 18.86 10.03
C GLN A 302 1.29 19.04 10.40
N PRO A 303 1.82 20.28 10.43
CA PRO A 303 3.25 20.59 10.58
C PRO A 303 3.94 20.24 11.91
N ALA A 304 3.22 19.78 12.93
CA ALA A 304 3.76 19.54 14.27
C ALA A 304 5.01 18.61 14.32
N PRO A 305 5.19 17.60 13.46
CA PRO A 305 4.25 16.85 12.63
C PRO A 305 3.22 16.08 13.46
N ALA A 306 1.98 15.97 12.99
CA ALA A 306 0.94 15.19 13.67
C ALA A 306 -0.11 14.66 12.69
N ILE A 307 -0.90 13.70 13.16
CA ILE A 307 -1.99 13.06 12.43
C ILE A 307 -3.28 13.09 13.25
N THR A 308 -4.42 13.33 12.60
CA THR A 308 -5.76 13.31 13.20
C THR A 308 -6.68 12.41 12.37
N TRP A 309 -7.30 11.44 13.03
CA TRP A 309 -8.27 10.52 12.43
C TRP A 309 -9.69 10.99 12.73
N ARG A 310 -10.54 11.14 11.70
CA ARG A 310 -11.95 11.55 11.83
C ARG A 310 -12.93 10.62 11.11
N PRO A 311 -13.09 9.35 11.52
CA PRO A 311 -14.13 8.49 10.96
C PRO A 311 -15.51 8.89 11.45
N ILE A 312 -16.51 8.69 10.59
CA ILE A 312 -17.92 9.01 10.88
C ILE A 312 -18.71 7.84 11.48
N GLY A 313 -18.05 6.77 11.91
CA GLY A 313 -18.74 5.62 12.48
C GLY A 313 -17.77 4.55 12.95
N GLY A 314 -18.34 3.40 13.35
CA GLY A 314 -17.58 2.25 13.80
C GLY A 314 -16.86 2.51 15.14
N ILE A 315 -15.63 2.03 15.22
CA ILE A 315 -14.80 2.13 16.44
C ILE A 315 -13.37 2.56 16.09
N PHE A 316 -12.60 2.91 17.11
CA PHE A 316 -11.14 2.96 16.98
C PHE A 316 -10.55 1.58 17.24
N ASN A 317 -10.07 0.92 16.19
CA ASN A 317 -9.33 -0.34 16.27
C ASN A 317 -7.98 -0.18 15.58
N PHE A 318 -7.00 0.35 16.31
CA PHE A 318 -5.65 0.57 15.79
C PHE A 318 -4.79 -0.68 15.97
N TYR A 319 -3.97 -0.96 14.97
CA TYR A 319 -2.83 -1.86 15.05
C TYR A 319 -1.56 -1.03 14.93
N MET A 320 -0.74 -1.05 15.98
CA MET A 320 0.61 -0.53 15.96
C MET A 320 1.58 -1.67 15.69
N ILE A 321 2.47 -1.47 14.71
CA ILE A 321 3.38 -2.49 14.20
C ILE A 321 4.79 -1.91 14.24
N LEU A 322 5.69 -2.51 15.02
CA LEU A 322 7.10 -2.10 15.07
C LEU A 322 7.95 -2.97 14.14
N GLY A 323 8.88 -2.33 13.43
CA GLY A 323 9.89 -3.01 12.60
C GLY A 323 11.25 -2.34 12.71
N SER A 324 12.29 -3.07 12.32
CA SER A 324 13.64 -2.53 12.13
C SER A 324 13.77 -1.78 10.80
N SER A 325 13.04 -2.22 9.77
CA SER A 325 12.97 -1.61 8.44
C SER A 325 11.52 -1.37 8.03
N PRO A 326 11.25 -0.50 7.04
CA PRO A 326 9.88 -0.34 6.55
C PRO A 326 9.35 -1.61 5.88
N ALA A 327 10.22 -2.44 5.29
CA ALA A 327 9.86 -3.74 4.73
C ALA A 327 9.36 -4.72 5.82
N ASP A 328 9.96 -4.71 7.01
CA ASP A 328 9.51 -5.55 8.15
C ASP A 328 8.11 -5.14 8.63
N VAL A 329 7.81 -3.84 8.60
CA VAL A 329 6.49 -3.32 8.98
C VAL A 329 5.43 -3.78 7.97
N VAL A 330 5.70 -3.67 6.67
CA VAL A 330 4.79 -4.13 5.61
C VAL A 330 4.56 -5.66 5.68
N ALA A 331 5.62 -6.44 5.92
CA ALA A 331 5.49 -7.89 6.07
C ALA A 331 4.61 -8.29 7.27
N GLN A 332 4.73 -7.57 8.39
CA GLN A 332 3.87 -7.77 9.56
C GLN A 332 2.44 -7.29 9.31
N TYR A 333 2.25 -6.15 8.63
CA TYR A 333 0.94 -5.65 8.25
C TYR A 333 0.19 -6.65 7.36
N THR A 334 0.82 -7.16 6.31
CA THR A 334 0.22 -8.18 5.43
C THR A 334 -0.03 -9.50 6.15
N HIS A 335 0.71 -9.83 7.20
CA HIS A 335 0.36 -10.97 8.06
C HIS A 335 -0.96 -10.77 8.83
N LEU A 336 -1.30 -9.52 9.19
CA LEU A 336 -2.55 -9.17 9.85
C LEU A 336 -3.73 -9.17 8.88
N ILE A 337 -3.56 -8.60 7.68
CA ILE A 337 -4.66 -8.39 6.72
C ILE A 337 -4.77 -9.48 5.64
N GLY A 338 -3.85 -10.44 5.62
CA GLY A 338 -3.75 -11.45 4.57
C GLY A 338 -2.61 -11.15 3.58
N LYS A 339 -1.73 -12.14 3.40
CA LYS A 339 -0.62 -12.05 2.44
C LYS A 339 -1.16 -12.14 1.00
N SER A 340 -0.41 -11.57 0.06
CA SER A 340 -0.79 -11.56 -1.35
C SER A 340 -1.15 -12.96 -1.87
N PHE A 341 -2.14 -13.04 -2.74
CA PHE A 341 -2.35 -14.25 -3.52
C PHE A 341 -1.12 -14.55 -4.39
N MET A 342 -0.89 -15.82 -4.69
CA MET A 342 0.10 -16.21 -5.68
C MET A 342 -0.54 -16.10 -7.08
N PRO A 343 -0.06 -15.22 -7.97
CA PRO A 343 -0.63 -15.12 -9.31
C PRO A 343 -0.30 -16.36 -10.17
N PRO A 344 -1.12 -16.67 -11.18
CA PRO A 344 -0.67 -17.56 -12.24
C PRO A 344 0.46 -16.91 -13.04
N TYR A 345 1.42 -17.69 -13.53
CA TYR A 345 2.61 -17.17 -14.20
C TYR A 345 2.29 -16.35 -15.46
N TRP A 346 1.26 -16.76 -16.22
CA TRP A 346 0.81 -16.07 -17.42
C TRP A 346 0.31 -14.65 -17.16
N SER A 347 -0.20 -14.36 -15.96
CA SER A 347 -0.68 -13.03 -15.63
C SER A 347 0.44 -12.03 -15.39
N LEU A 348 1.70 -12.47 -15.37
CA LEU A 348 2.85 -11.57 -15.34
C LEU A 348 3.29 -11.16 -16.76
N GLY A 349 2.73 -11.75 -17.81
CA GLY A 349 2.98 -11.34 -19.18
C GLY A 349 2.45 -9.94 -19.49
N PHE A 350 2.38 -9.60 -20.78
CA PHE A 350 1.83 -8.32 -21.23
C PHE A 350 0.36 -8.49 -21.66
N HIS A 351 -0.46 -7.50 -21.31
CA HIS A 351 -1.90 -7.51 -21.48
C HIS A 351 -2.33 -6.38 -22.43
N LEU A 352 -3.23 -6.68 -23.36
CA LEU A 352 -3.83 -5.68 -24.24
C LEU A 352 -5.34 -5.62 -24.02
N CYS A 353 -5.84 -4.39 -23.89
CA CYS A 353 -7.25 -4.07 -23.78
C CYS A 353 -7.53 -2.76 -24.52
N TRP A 354 -8.79 -2.58 -24.92
CA TRP A 354 -9.34 -1.31 -25.36
C TRP A 354 -10.84 -1.36 -25.04
N GLN A 355 -11.40 -0.26 -24.53
CA GLN A 355 -12.82 -0.17 -24.21
C GLN A 355 -13.73 -0.51 -25.40
N HIS A 356 -13.27 -0.30 -26.63
CA HIS A 356 -14.06 -0.59 -27.82
C HIS A 356 -13.24 -1.19 -28.96
N TYR A 357 -13.04 -2.52 -28.94
CA TYR A 357 -12.69 -3.24 -30.17
C TYR A 357 -13.88 -3.32 -31.11
N GLY A 358 -15.10 -3.33 -30.56
CA GLY A 358 -16.38 -3.25 -31.27
C GLY A 358 -16.82 -4.55 -31.94
N THR A 359 -15.90 -5.42 -32.34
CA THR A 359 -16.22 -6.76 -32.88
C THR A 359 -15.17 -7.80 -32.48
N ALA A 360 -15.56 -9.08 -32.46
CA ALA A 360 -14.63 -10.19 -32.23
C ALA A 360 -13.50 -10.27 -33.28
N ALA A 361 -13.77 -9.82 -34.52
CA ALA A 361 -12.77 -9.77 -35.59
C ALA A 361 -11.69 -8.72 -35.30
N ASN A 362 -12.07 -7.50 -34.90
CA ASN A 362 -11.13 -6.45 -34.54
C ASN A 362 -10.26 -6.83 -33.31
N THR A 363 -10.86 -7.54 -32.34
CA THR A 363 -10.09 -8.11 -31.22
C THR A 363 -9.04 -9.10 -31.73
N TRP A 364 -9.42 -10.01 -32.62
CA TRP A 364 -8.49 -10.99 -33.20
C TRP A 364 -7.40 -10.34 -34.07
N ASP A 365 -7.75 -9.35 -34.90
CA ASP A 365 -6.81 -8.62 -35.75
C ASP A 365 -5.72 -7.90 -34.92
N THR A 366 -6.10 -7.36 -33.76
CA THR A 366 -5.13 -6.79 -32.80
C THR A 366 -4.14 -7.84 -32.29
N VAL A 367 -4.62 -9.04 -31.96
CA VAL A 367 -3.77 -10.17 -31.54
C VAL A 367 -2.83 -10.58 -32.67
N GLU A 368 -3.34 -10.73 -33.89
CA GLU A 368 -2.53 -11.13 -35.06
C GLU A 368 -1.48 -10.07 -35.41
N ARG A 369 -1.85 -8.78 -35.41
CA ARG A 369 -0.92 -7.66 -35.64
C ARG A 369 0.21 -7.67 -34.61
N THR A 370 -0.13 -7.76 -33.33
CA THR A 370 0.84 -7.78 -32.22
C THR A 370 1.85 -8.91 -32.39
N ARG A 371 1.36 -10.12 -32.71
CA ARG A 371 2.20 -11.30 -32.93
C ARG A 371 3.06 -11.20 -34.18
N LYS A 372 2.52 -10.69 -35.29
CA LYS A 372 3.27 -10.48 -36.55
C LYS A 372 4.41 -9.48 -36.35
N LEU A 373 4.21 -8.50 -35.47
CA LEU A 373 5.24 -7.57 -35.04
C LEU A 373 6.20 -8.15 -33.99
N GLY A 374 6.10 -9.44 -33.64
CA GLY A 374 7.00 -10.08 -32.68
C GLY A 374 6.96 -9.46 -31.28
N ILE A 375 5.84 -8.83 -30.91
CA ILE A 375 5.65 -8.21 -29.59
C ILE A 375 5.10 -9.28 -28.64
N PRO A 376 5.73 -9.51 -27.47
CA PRO A 376 5.21 -10.46 -26.49
C PRO A 376 3.83 -10.04 -25.94
N GLN A 377 2.90 -10.99 -25.88
CA GLN A 377 1.57 -10.83 -25.30
C GLN A 377 1.16 -12.16 -24.65
N ASP A 378 0.50 -12.11 -23.49
CA ASP A 378 -0.08 -13.30 -22.85
C ASP A 378 -1.60 -13.24 -22.76
N VAL A 379 -2.17 -12.04 -22.68
CA VAL A 379 -3.58 -11.87 -22.35
C VAL A 379 -4.25 -10.87 -23.28
N GLN A 380 -5.35 -11.30 -23.89
CA GLN A 380 -6.27 -10.42 -24.61
C GLN A 380 -7.49 -10.18 -23.73
N TRP A 381 -7.93 -8.93 -23.68
CA TRP A 381 -9.06 -8.50 -22.87
C TRP A 381 -10.18 -8.00 -23.78
N ASN A 382 -11.40 -8.10 -23.30
CA ASN A 382 -12.51 -7.28 -23.78
C ASN A 382 -13.13 -6.53 -22.61
N ASP A 383 -13.42 -5.25 -22.86
CA ASP A 383 -14.30 -4.44 -22.03
C ASP A 383 -15.76 -4.83 -22.31
N SER A 384 -16.73 -3.98 -21.98
CA SER A 384 -18.16 -4.28 -22.05
C SER A 384 -18.68 -4.49 -23.47
N ASP A 385 -17.86 -4.25 -24.50
CA ASP A 385 -18.19 -4.45 -25.92
C ASP A 385 -18.56 -5.90 -26.27
N TYR A 386 -18.05 -6.89 -25.54
CA TYR A 386 -18.46 -8.28 -25.72
C TYR A 386 -19.91 -8.52 -25.28
N ALA A 387 -20.46 -7.73 -24.36
CA ALA A 387 -21.72 -8.01 -23.70
C ALA A 387 -22.92 -7.38 -24.43
N ASP A 388 -24.05 -8.08 -24.46
CA ASP A 388 -25.30 -7.55 -25.03
C ASP A 388 -25.77 -6.34 -24.20
N GLY A 389 -25.63 -5.13 -24.75
CA GLY A 389 -25.99 -3.89 -24.07
C GLY A 389 -25.32 -3.73 -22.70
N ALA A 390 -24.04 -4.10 -22.59
CA ALA A 390 -23.24 -4.08 -21.35
C ALA A 390 -23.81 -4.94 -20.19
N LYS A 391 -24.73 -5.88 -20.46
CA LYS A 391 -25.23 -6.82 -19.44
C LYS A 391 -24.18 -7.88 -19.17
N VAL A 392 -23.60 -7.88 -17.97
CA VAL A 392 -22.60 -8.89 -17.57
C VAL A 392 -23.09 -10.33 -17.79
N PHE A 393 -22.16 -11.23 -18.10
CA PHE A 393 -22.44 -12.65 -18.38
C PHE A 393 -23.40 -12.89 -19.57
N THR A 394 -23.35 -12.01 -20.57
CA THR A 394 -24.06 -12.16 -21.85
C THR A 394 -23.09 -12.01 -23.03
N THR A 395 -23.59 -12.23 -24.24
CA THR A 395 -22.85 -12.08 -25.48
C THR A 395 -23.66 -11.23 -26.44
N ASP A 396 -23.05 -10.16 -26.97
CA ASP A 396 -23.60 -9.46 -28.13
C ASP A 396 -23.38 -10.32 -29.38
N TYR A 397 -24.38 -11.13 -29.71
CA TYR A 397 -24.33 -12.00 -30.90
C TYR A 397 -24.29 -11.22 -32.22
N LYS A 398 -24.66 -9.93 -32.25
CA LYS A 398 -24.62 -9.12 -33.47
C LYS A 398 -23.18 -8.77 -33.86
N HIS A 399 -22.36 -8.36 -32.89
CA HIS A 399 -21.01 -7.89 -33.17
C HIS A 399 -19.90 -8.89 -32.78
N PHE A 400 -20.16 -9.75 -31.80
CA PHE A 400 -19.20 -10.76 -31.33
C PHE A 400 -19.53 -12.18 -31.76
N GLY A 401 -20.74 -12.43 -32.27
CA GLY A 401 -21.17 -13.76 -32.67
C GLY A 401 -21.01 -14.78 -31.54
N ASP A 402 -20.54 -15.99 -31.86
CA ASP A 402 -20.17 -16.98 -30.85
C ASP A 402 -18.77 -16.72 -30.28
N GLN A 403 -18.71 -16.07 -29.11
CA GLN A 403 -17.47 -15.77 -28.39
C GLN A 403 -16.67 -17.01 -27.98
N THR A 404 -17.30 -18.19 -27.95
CA THR A 404 -16.59 -19.46 -27.73
C THR A 404 -15.44 -19.62 -28.73
N LYS A 405 -15.65 -19.19 -29.99
CA LYS A 405 -14.64 -19.27 -31.05
C LYS A 405 -13.48 -18.33 -30.78
N LEU A 406 -13.75 -17.08 -30.38
CA LEU A 406 -12.70 -16.10 -30.06
C LEU A 406 -11.81 -16.60 -28.91
N ALA A 407 -12.41 -17.03 -27.80
CA ALA A 407 -11.67 -17.56 -26.66
C ALA A 407 -10.84 -18.80 -27.04
N LYS A 408 -11.42 -19.75 -27.80
CA LYS A 408 -10.69 -20.93 -28.28
C LYS A 408 -9.54 -20.59 -29.23
N ASN A 409 -9.72 -19.59 -30.10
CA ASN A 409 -8.65 -19.12 -30.98
C ASN A 409 -7.48 -18.55 -30.17
N ILE A 410 -7.77 -17.71 -29.18
CA ILE A 410 -6.79 -17.15 -28.23
C ILE A 410 -6.05 -18.28 -27.50
N HIS A 411 -6.78 -19.27 -26.96
CA HIS A 411 -6.19 -20.41 -26.28
C HIS A 411 -5.33 -21.30 -27.19
N SER A 412 -5.72 -21.48 -28.46
CA SER A 412 -5.02 -22.35 -29.41
C SER A 412 -3.58 -21.93 -29.69
N ILE A 413 -3.28 -20.63 -29.52
CA ILE A 413 -1.94 -20.05 -29.66
C ILE A 413 -1.24 -19.81 -28.31
N GLY A 414 -1.81 -20.34 -27.22
CA GLY A 414 -1.25 -20.30 -25.88
C GLY A 414 -1.38 -18.96 -25.16
N LEU A 415 -2.36 -18.13 -25.55
CA LEU A 415 -2.75 -16.90 -24.85
C LEU A 415 -3.95 -17.15 -23.92
N HIS A 416 -4.30 -16.15 -23.13
CA HIS A 416 -5.38 -16.18 -22.14
C HIS A 416 -6.40 -15.06 -22.44
N TYR A 417 -7.64 -15.27 -22.03
CA TYR A 417 -8.75 -14.35 -22.28
C TYR A 417 -9.34 -13.82 -20.98
N VAL A 418 -9.44 -12.51 -20.83
CA VAL A 418 -10.04 -11.86 -19.64
C VAL A 418 -11.18 -10.96 -20.07
N ILE A 419 -12.26 -10.97 -19.29
CA ILE A 419 -13.45 -10.14 -19.53
C ILE A 419 -13.66 -9.15 -18.39
N ILE A 420 -14.18 -7.96 -18.73
CA ILE A 420 -14.77 -7.07 -17.72
C ILE A 420 -16.07 -7.67 -17.16
N VAL A 421 -16.28 -7.45 -15.88
CA VAL A 421 -17.48 -7.81 -15.14
C VAL A 421 -17.79 -6.65 -14.19
N ASP A 422 -18.80 -5.87 -14.55
CA ASP A 422 -19.35 -4.85 -13.66
C ASP A 422 -20.18 -5.46 -12.53
N CYS A 423 -20.19 -4.79 -11.38
CA CYS A 423 -20.98 -5.25 -10.25
C CYS A 423 -22.50 -4.97 -10.40
N GLY A 424 -22.90 -4.08 -11.33
CA GLY A 424 -24.30 -3.70 -11.56
C GLY A 424 -25.07 -4.68 -12.46
N ILE A 425 -26.21 -5.19 -11.98
CA ILE A 425 -27.06 -6.13 -12.72
C ILE A 425 -28.27 -5.39 -13.30
N SER A 426 -28.42 -5.39 -14.62
CA SER A 426 -29.59 -4.81 -15.29
C SER A 426 -30.90 -5.40 -14.76
N ASN A 427 -31.83 -4.54 -14.36
CA ASN A 427 -33.17 -4.93 -13.95
C ASN A 427 -34.26 -4.62 -14.99
N SER A 428 -33.85 -4.17 -16.18
CA SER A 428 -34.77 -3.70 -17.24
C SER A 428 -35.14 -4.79 -18.25
N ALA A 429 -34.53 -5.97 -18.14
CA ALA A 429 -34.79 -7.09 -19.04
C ALA A 429 -36.20 -7.67 -18.85
N GLN A 430 -36.78 -8.19 -19.93
CA GLN A 430 -38.04 -8.92 -19.86
C GLN A 430 -37.92 -10.12 -18.91
N PRO A 431 -38.91 -10.39 -18.04
CA PRO A 431 -38.85 -11.53 -17.13
C PRO A 431 -38.53 -12.84 -17.86
N GLY A 432 -37.52 -13.56 -17.38
CA GLY A 432 -37.06 -14.83 -17.97
C GLY A 432 -36.02 -14.67 -19.10
N SER A 433 -35.68 -13.45 -19.54
CA SER A 433 -34.70 -13.22 -20.60
C SER A 433 -33.28 -12.93 -20.11
N TYR A 434 -33.10 -12.64 -18.81
CA TYR A 434 -31.79 -12.31 -18.24
C TYR A 434 -31.57 -12.99 -16.89
N LYS A 435 -30.96 -14.17 -16.96
CA LYS A 435 -30.75 -15.08 -15.81
C LYS A 435 -30.05 -14.42 -14.61
N PRO A 436 -29.00 -13.59 -14.74
CA PRO A 436 -28.41 -12.91 -13.59
C PRO A 436 -29.44 -12.14 -12.77
N PHE A 437 -30.30 -11.35 -13.40
CA PHE A 437 -31.35 -10.64 -12.66
C PHE A 437 -32.43 -11.58 -12.10
N ASP A 438 -32.97 -12.48 -12.92
CA ASP A 438 -34.07 -13.36 -12.52
C ASP A 438 -33.68 -14.27 -11.33
N LEU A 439 -32.47 -14.84 -11.39
CA LEU A 439 -31.94 -15.69 -10.33
C LEU A 439 -31.61 -14.87 -9.07
N GLY A 440 -30.97 -13.71 -9.23
CA GLY A 440 -30.64 -12.84 -8.10
C GLY A 440 -31.90 -12.37 -7.36
N LYS A 441 -32.95 -12.02 -8.10
CA LYS A 441 -34.27 -11.66 -7.55
C LYS A 441 -34.90 -12.83 -6.81
N LYS A 442 -34.90 -14.03 -7.42
CA LYS A 442 -35.41 -15.26 -6.80
C LYS A 442 -34.67 -15.61 -5.52
N MET A 443 -33.36 -15.37 -5.47
CA MET A 443 -32.51 -15.65 -4.32
C MET A 443 -32.46 -14.50 -3.30
N GLY A 444 -33.00 -13.31 -3.60
CA GLY A 444 -32.97 -12.17 -2.67
C GLY A 444 -31.55 -11.68 -2.33
N VAL A 445 -30.65 -11.67 -3.31
CA VAL A 445 -29.22 -11.35 -3.10
C VAL A 445 -28.86 -9.88 -3.33
N PHE A 446 -29.82 -9.01 -3.66
CA PHE A 446 -29.55 -7.62 -3.97
C PHE A 446 -29.54 -6.73 -2.73
N ILE A 447 -28.74 -5.67 -2.77
CA ILE A 447 -28.77 -4.59 -1.79
C ILE A 447 -30.15 -3.93 -1.83
N ASN A 448 -30.75 -3.74 -0.66
CA ASN A 448 -32.08 -3.16 -0.54
C ASN A 448 -32.02 -1.68 -0.17
N GLY A 449 -32.98 -0.90 -0.67
CA GLY A 449 -33.28 0.43 -0.18
C GLY A 449 -33.88 0.39 1.22
N SER A 450 -34.15 1.57 1.78
CA SER A 450 -34.77 1.70 3.10
C SER A 450 -36.22 1.20 3.14
N ASP A 451 -36.85 1.00 1.98
CA ASP A 451 -38.18 0.41 1.81
C ASP A 451 -38.17 -1.14 1.77
N GLY A 452 -36.99 -1.76 1.87
CA GLY A 452 -36.81 -3.21 1.85
C GLY A 452 -36.87 -3.85 0.46
N LYS A 453 -36.95 -3.06 -0.62
CA LYS A 453 -36.88 -3.55 -2.00
C LYS A 453 -35.47 -3.35 -2.57
N PRO A 454 -35.06 -4.08 -3.63
CA PRO A 454 -33.79 -3.86 -4.28
C PRO A 454 -33.60 -2.38 -4.66
N LEU A 455 -32.50 -1.79 -4.23
CA LEU A 455 -32.16 -0.40 -4.58
C LEU A 455 -31.85 -0.34 -6.08
N VAL A 456 -32.52 0.58 -6.78
CA VAL A 456 -32.34 0.78 -8.22
C VAL A 456 -31.56 2.06 -8.48
N GLY A 457 -30.48 1.95 -9.24
CA GLY A 457 -29.73 3.09 -9.76
C GLY A 457 -29.45 2.93 -11.25
N LYS A 458 -28.31 3.41 -11.73
CA LYS A 458 -27.97 3.36 -13.16
C LYS A 458 -26.47 3.17 -13.36
N VAL A 459 -26.09 2.23 -14.22
CA VAL A 459 -24.74 2.12 -14.80
C VAL A 459 -24.86 1.77 -16.30
N TRP A 460 -23.83 1.16 -16.90
CA TRP A 460 -23.74 0.89 -18.34
C TRP A 460 -24.98 0.22 -18.97
N PRO A 461 -25.55 -0.88 -18.44
CA PRO A 461 -26.74 -1.52 -19.00
C PRO A 461 -28.08 -0.81 -18.66
N GLY A 462 -28.04 0.47 -18.26
CA GLY A 462 -29.23 1.23 -17.87
C GLY A 462 -29.57 1.05 -16.39
N TYR A 463 -30.84 0.82 -16.06
CA TYR A 463 -31.26 0.65 -14.67
C TYR A 463 -30.71 -0.65 -14.08
N THR A 464 -30.13 -0.55 -12.89
CA THR A 464 -29.39 -1.64 -12.25
C THR A 464 -29.71 -1.80 -10.79
N VAL A 465 -29.50 -3.03 -10.32
CA VAL A 465 -29.46 -3.45 -8.91
C VAL A 465 -28.09 -4.07 -8.62
N TRP A 466 -27.65 -4.06 -7.37
CA TRP A 466 -26.32 -4.54 -6.98
C TRP A 466 -26.39 -5.77 -6.09
N PRO A 467 -25.63 -6.84 -6.38
CA PRO A 467 -25.51 -7.98 -5.48
C PRO A 467 -24.85 -7.56 -4.16
N ASP A 468 -25.34 -8.09 -3.04
CA ASP A 468 -24.73 -7.89 -1.74
C ASP A 468 -23.57 -8.87 -1.54
N PHE A 469 -22.36 -8.45 -1.90
CA PHE A 469 -21.15 -9.28 -1.81
C PHE A 469 -20.56 -9.40 -0.41
N VAL A 470 -21.10 -8.70 0.58
CA VAL A 470 -20.59 -8.66 1.95
C VAL A 470 -21.00 -9.96 2.68
N ALA A 471 -20.30 -11.03 2.27
CA ALA A 471 -20.37 -12.45 2.64
C ALA A 471 -21.69 -13.02 3.14
N SER A 472 -22.72 -12.98 2.29
CA SER A 472 -23.77 -13.98 2.37
C SER A 472 -23.36 -15.24 1.58
N LYS A 473 -23.52 -16.44 2.18
CA LYS A 473 -23.34 -17.72 1.47
C LYS A 473 -24.26 -17.82 0.24
N GLN A 474 -25.36 -17.08 0.25
CA GLN A 474 -26.34 -17.04 -0.82
C GLN A 474 -25.84 -16.25 -2.04
N THR A 475 -25.26 -15.07 -1.83
CA THR A 475 -24.63 -14.27 -2.89
C THR A 475 -23.44 -15.02 -3.48
N GLN A 476 -22.63 -15.71 -2.67
CA GLN A 476 -21.56 -16.57 -3.18
C GLN A 476 -22.10 -17.64 -4.14
N ARG A 477 -23.16 -18.37 -3.75
CA ARG A 477 -23.77 -19.39 -4.63
C ARG A 477 -24.33 -18.79 -5.91
N TYR A 478 -25.04 -17.67 -5.79
CA TYR A 478 -25.58 -16.92 -6.92
C TYR A 478 -24.48 -16.52 -7.91
N TRP A 479 -23.43 -15.86 -7.43
CA TRP A 479 -22.34 -15.35 -8.25
C TRP A 479 -21.55 -16.48 -8.91
N THR A 480 -21.23 -17.53 -8.15
CA THR A 480 -20.58 -18.72 -8.70
C THR A 480 -21.43 -19.39 -9.78
N GLN A 481 -22.74 -19.47 -9.60
CA GLN A 481 -23.63 -20.09 -10.59
C GLN A 481 -23.66 -19.31 -11.91
N ILE A 482 -23.90 -18.00 -11.86
CA ILE A 482 -24.00 -17.19 -13.10
C ILE A 482 -22.66 -17.11 -13.83
N ALA A 483 -21.54 -17.04 -13.09
CA ALA A 483 -20.20 -17.06 -13.66
C ALA A 483 -19.88 -18.43 -14.29
N ALA A 484 -20.27 -19.54 -13.64
CA ALA A 484 -20.07 -20.88 -14.17
C ALA A 484 -20.89 -21.12 -15.45
N ASP A 485 -22.13 -20.65 -15.47
CA ASP A 485 -23.01 -20.75 -16.64
C ASP A 485 -22.42 -20.01 -17.85
N PHE A 486 -21.82 -18.84 -17.63
CA PHE A 486 -21.15 -18.09 -18.70
C PHE A 486 -19.82 -18.71 -19.10
N HIS A 487 -19.00 -19.13 -18.13
CA HIS A 487 -17.72 -19.79 -18.39
C HIS A 487 -17.88 -21.09 -19.22
N ALA A 488 -18.98 -21.82 -19.03
CA ALA A 488 -19.29 -23.01 -19.81
C ALA A 488 -19.48 -22.72 -21.32
N LYS A 489 -19.80 -21.48 -21.68
CA LYS A 489 -19.93 -21.00 -23.06
C LYS A 489 -18.63 -20.32 -23.50
N VAL A 490 -18.21 -19.31 -22.76
CA VAL A 490 -17.01 -18.51 -23.04
C VAL A 490 -15.95 -18.86 -21.99
N PRO A 491 -14.94 -19.68 -22.32
CA PRO A 491 -13.95 -20.13 -21.34
C PRO A 491 -12.94 -19.02 -21.00
N PHE A 492 -13.36 -17.98 -20.28
CA PHE A 492 -12.48 -16.91 -19.81
C PHE A 492 -11.55 -17.37 -18.69
N ASP A 493 -10.34 -16.79 -18.62
CA ASP A 493 -9.28 -17.18 -17.70
C ASP A 493 -9.19 -16.32 -16.44
N GLY A 494 -9.79 -15.13 -16.46
CA GLY A 494 -9.83 -14.22 -15.33
C GLY A 494 -10.97 -13.23 -15.42
N MET A 495 -11.14 -12.44 -14.37
CA MET A 495 -12.17 -11.41 -14.29
C MET A 495 -11.53 -10.06 -14.00
N TRP A 496 -11.94 -9.06 -14.75
CA TRP A 496 -11.72 -7.66 -14.44
C TRP A 496 -12.97 -7.13 -13.77
N LEU A 497 -12.87 -6.83 -12.47
CA LEU A 497 -14.00 -6.31 -11.68
C LEU A 497 -13.94 -4.79 -11.70
N ASP A 498 -14.97 -4.17 -12.27
CA ASP A 498 -15.04 -2.73 -12.42
C ASP A 498 -16.34 -2.14 -11.84
N MET A 499 -16.36 -0.82 -11.71
CA MET A 499 -17.52 -0.05 -11.22
C MET A 499 -17.91 -0.39 -9.77
N ASN A 500 -16.97 -0.91 -8.98
CA ASN A 500 -17.24 -1.60 -7.72
C ASN A 500 -16.86 -0.81 -6.45
N GLU A 501 -16.90 0.52 -6.51
CA GLU A 501 -16.72 1.38 -5.34
C GLU A 501 -17.83 1.31 -4.29
N ILE A 502 -19.13 1.28 -4.57
CA ILE A 502 -19.91 1.02 -5.81
C ILE A 502 -20.13 2.28 -6.66
N SER A 503 -19.91 2.23 -7.97
CA SER A 503 -20.24 3.35 -8.88
C SER A 503 -21.74 3.39 -9.23
N ASN A 504 -22.28 4.59 -9.36
CA ASN A 504 -23.65 4.84 -9.78
C ASN A 504 -23.75 6.16 -10.57
N PHE A 505 -24.34 6.14 -11.76
CA PHE A 505 -24.50 7.33 -12.62
C PHE A 505 -25.60 8.28 -12.14
N VAL A 506 -26.31 7.91 -11.07
CA VAL A 506 -27.23 8.79 -10.34
C VAL A 506 -26.82 8.82 -8.87
N ASP A 507 -27.04 9.96 -8.22
CA ASP A 507 -26.72 10.11 -6.81
C ASP A 507 -27.71 9.33 -5.94
N GLY A 508 -27.24 8.27 -5.28
CA GLY A 508 -28.00 7.44 -4.37
C GLY A 508 -28.87 6.39 -5.04
N SER A 509 -29.98 6.79 -5.67
CA SER A 509 -30.90 5.89 -6.38
C SER A 509 -31.69 6.66 -7.42
N ILE A 510 -32.45 5.98 -8.30
CA ILE A 510 -33.36 6.65 -9.25
C ILE A 510 -34.45 7.49 -8.56
N SER A 511 -34.71 7.23 -7.27
CA SER A 511 -35.65 7.98 -6.42
C SER A 511 -34.95 8.93 -5.45
N GLY A 512 -33.63 9.11 -5.56
CA GLY A 512 -32.79 9.79 -4.58
C GLY A 512 -32.64 9.01 -3.28
N CYS A 513 -32.19 9.67 -2.22
CA CYS A 513 -32.09 9.10 -0.88
C CYS A 513 -33.08 9.76 0.08
N ASN A 514 -33.64 8.99 1.01
CA ASN A 514 -34.48 9.54 2.06
C ASN A 514 -33.68 10.48 2.99
N ASN A 515 -34.36 11.41 3.66
CA ASN A 515 -33.69 12.19 4.70
C ASN A 515 -33.44 11.29 5.92
N SER A 516 -32.19 10.88 6.11
CA SER A 516 -31.76 10.05 7.23
C SER A 516 -30.42 10.55 7.76
N ARG A 517 -30.16 10.27 9.05
CA ARG A 517 -28.88 10.59 9.70
C ARG A 517 -27.66 9.94 9.03
N TYR A 518 -27.85 8.89 8.24
CA TYR A 518 -26.76 8.21 7.53
C TYR A 518 -26.46 8.86 6.19
N ASN A 519 -27.49 9.31 5.47
CA ASN A 519 -27.30 10.05 4.22
C ASN A 519 -26.83 11.49 4.48
N ASN A 520 -27.24 12.07 5.62
CA ASN A 520 -26.87 13.41 6.07
C ASN A 520 -26.22 13.35 7.46
N PRO A 521 -24.97 12.87 7.58
CA PRO A 521 -24.29 12.77 8.87
C PRO A 521 -23.95 14.16 9.45
N PRO A 522 -23.79 14.27 10.79
CA PRO A 522 -23.45 15.54 11.44
C PRO A 522 -22.05 16.06 11.08
N TYR A 523 -21.16 15.17 10.62
CA TYR A 523 -19.89 15.50 9.99
C TYR A 523 -19.84 14.83 8.62
N LEU A 524 -19.51 15.60 7.59
CA LEU A 524 -19.29 15.09 6.25
C LEU A 524 -17.79 15.25 5.94
N PRO A 525 -17.05 14.14 5.75
CA PRO A 525 -15.67 14.18 5.27
C PRO A 525 -15.55 14.93 3.94
N GLY A 526 -14.33 15.29 3.54
CA GLY A 526 -14.05 16.06 2.32
C GLY A 526 -14.26 15.29 1.02
N VAL A 527 -15.38 14.59 0.87
CA VAL A 527 -15.68 13.75 -0.30
C VAL A 527 -16.02 14.59 -1.52
N VAL A 528 -15.56 14.14 -2.70
CA VAL A 528 -15.95 14.73 -3.98
C VAL A 528 -17.47 14.69 -4.15
N GLY A 529 -18.05 15.77 -4.69
CA GLY A 529 -19.50 15.90 -4.90
C GLY A 529 -20.30 16.36 -3.67
N GLY A 530 -19.66 16.53 -2.51
CA GLY A 530 -20.30 17.17 -1.35
C GLY A 530 -21.41 16.35 -0.67
N SER A 531 -21.47 15.04 -0.93
CA SER A 531 -22.37 14.08 -0.29
C SER A 531 -21.78 12.67 -0.32
N LEU A 532 -22.09 11.85 0.69
CA LEU A 532 -21.65 10.44 0.74
C LEU A 532 -22.25 9.57 -0.36
N TYR A 533 -23.43 9.93 -0.90
CA TYR A 533 -24.07 9.18 -1.98
C TYR A 533 -23.79 9.77 -3.37
N SER A 534 -22.88 10.73 -3.49
CA SER A 534 -22.50 11.27 -4.80
C SER A 534 -21.77 10.20 -5.61
N HIS A 535 -22.26 9.91 -6.82
CA HIS A 535 -21.77 8.84 -7.69
C HIS A 535 -21.74 7.44 -7.06
N THR A 536 -22.60 7.19 -6.07
CA THR A 536 -22.74 5.85 -5.44
C THR A 536 -24.17 5.64 -4.94
N ILE A 537 -24.41 4.55 -4.19
CA ILE A 537 -25.71 4.21 -3.63
C ILE A 537 -25.93 4.89 -2.26
N CYS A 538 -27.19 4.97 -1.81
CA CYS A 538 -27.52 5.61 -0.54
C CYS A 538 -26.78 4.96 0.66
N PRO A 539 -26.10 5.70 1.56
CA PRO A 539 -25.50 5.15 2.77
C PRO A 539 -26.49 4.39 3.67
N SER A 540 -27.75 4.80 3.66
CA SER A 540 -28.84 4.10 4.38
C SER A 540 -29.32 2.80 3.71
N ALA A 541 -28.81 2.44 2.53
CA ALA A 541 -29.10 1.16 1.88
C ALA A 541 -28.58 -0.01 2.74
N ARG A 542 -29.23 -1.17 2.60
CA ARG A 542 -29.01 -2.33 3.46
C ARG A 542 -28.35 -3.49 2.73
N HIS A 543 -27.22 -3.91 3.28
CA HIS A 543 -26.52 -5.16 3.00
C HIS A 543 -26.94 -6.18 4.05
N ASN A 544 -28.01 -6.94 3.77
CA ASN A 544 -28.66 -7.79 4.77
C ASN A 544 -28.99 -7.00 6.06
N MET A 545 -28.25 -7.23 7.16
CA MET A 545 -28.45 -6.55 8.44
C MET A 545 -27.59 -5.28 8.64
N PHE A 546 -26.65 -5.02 7.73
CA PHE A 546 -25.70 -3.91 7.81
C PHE A 546 -26.08 -2.76 6.86
N LEU A 547 -25.51 -1.58 7.09
CA LEU A 547 -25.75 -0.39 6.28
C LEU A 547 -24.60 -0.16 5.31
N ASN A 548 -24.89 0.37 4.13
CA ASN A 548 -23.86 0.81 3.18
C ASN A 548 -22.95 1.89 3.80
N TYR A 549 -23.47 2.72 4.72
CA TYR A 549 -22.71 3.69 5.51
C TYR A 549 -21.46 3.11 6.21
N ASP A 550 -21.56 1.85 6.63
CA ASP A 550 -20.51 1.11 7.31
C ASP A 550 -19.65 0.29 6.34
N LEU A 551 -20.23 -0.11 5.20
CA LEU A 551 -19.70 -1.16 4.32
C LEU A 551 -19.18 -0.70 2.97
N HIS A 552 -19.51 0.51 2.56
CA HIS A 552 -19.21 1.05 1.24
C HIS A 552 -17.74 0.81 0.83
N ASN A 553 -16.80 1.22 1.67
CA ASN A 553 -15.36 1.07 1.41
C ASN A 553 -14.89 -0.40 1.30
N MET A 554 -15.72 -1.38 1.68
CA MET A 554 -15.38 -2.80 1.62
C MET A 554 -15.99 -3.52 0.42
N TYR A 555 -16.86 -2.87 -0.37
CA TYR A 555 -17.64 -3.55 -1.40
C TYR A 555 -16.76 -4.22 -2.46
N GLY A 556 -15.84 -3.48 -3.09
CA GLY A 556 -14.97 -4.04 -4.13
C GLY A 556 -14.06 -5.17 -3.63
N MET A 557 -13.55 -5.09 -2.41
CA MET A 557 -12.80 -6.18 -1.79
C MET A 557 -13.69 -7.41 -1.54
N ALA A 558 -14.93 -7.21 -1.09
CA ALA A 558 -15.88 -8.30 -0.87
C ALA A 558 -16.26 -9.00 -2.19
N GLU A 559 -16.51 -8.22 -3.26
CA GLU A 559 -16.72 -8.75 -4.60
C GLU A 559 -15.50 -9.54 -5.09
N THR A 560 -14.29 -9.00 -4.93
CA THR A 560 -13.04 -9.70 -5.26
C THR A 560 -12.95 -11.04 -4.53
N ALA A 561 -13.25 -11.08 -3.23
CA ALA A 561 -13.22 -12.32 -2.45
C ALA A 561 -14.26 -13.35 -2.93
N VAL A 562 -15.47 -12.92 -3.29
CA VAL A 562 -16.53 -13.79 -3.82
C VAL A 562 -16.17 -14.33 -5.20
N SER A 563 -15.67 -13.46 -6.09
CA SER A 563 -15.18 -13.80 -7.43
C SER A 563 -13.96 -14.72 -7.37
N TYR A 564 -13.05 -14.53 -6.42
CA TYR A 564 -11.89 -15.39 -6.22
C TYR A 564 -12.30 -16.83 -5.92
N ARG A 565 -13.24 -17.00 -4.98
CA ARG A 565 -13.80 -18.32 -4.65
C ARG A 565 -14.54 -18.93 -5.83
N ALA A 566 -15.33 -18.13 -6.55
CA ALA A 566 -16.04 -18.58 -7.75
C ALA A 566 -15.07 -19.09 -8.83
N LEU A 567 -14.04 -18.31 -9.20
CA LEU A 567 -13.04 -18.72 -10.19
C LEU A 567 -12.22 -19.92 -9.74
N LYS A 568 -11.85 -19.99 -8.45
CA LYS A 568 -11.17 -21.15 -7.86
C LYS A 568 -12.03 -22.41 -8.05
N ASP A 569 -13.35 -22.29 -7.88
CA ASP A 569 -14.28 -23.40 -8.05
C ASP A 569 -14.58 -23.77 -9.50
N ILE A 570 -14.72 -22.78 -10.39
CA ILE A 570 -15.04 -22.97 -11.80
C ILE A 570 -13.83 -23.55 -12.56
N ARG A 571 -12.66 -22.93 -12.40
CA ARG A 571 -11.47 -23.26 -13.20
C ARG A 571 -10.61 -24.33 -12.55
N LYS A 572 -10.71 -24.54 -11.23
CA LYS A 572 -9.81 -25.41 -10.44
C LYS A 572 -8.31 -25.07 -10.66
N ARG A 573 -8.04 -23.80 -10.96
CA ARG A 573 -6.71 -23.19 -11.18
C ARG A 573 -6.65 -21.87 -10.42
N ARG A 574 -5.46 -21.29 -10.29
CA ARG A 574 -5.29 -19.98 -9.63
C ARG A 574 -6.22 -18.95 -10.28
N PRO A 575 -7.07 -18.28 -9.49
CA PRO A 575 -7.84 -17.16 -9.97
C PRO A 575 -6.91 -16.03 -10.41
N PHE A 576 -7.32 -15.32 -11.46
CA PHE A 576 -6.74 -14.04 -11.82
C PHE A 576 -7.85 -13.00 -11.81
N ILE A 577 -7.72 -12.03 -10.90
CA ILE A 577 -8.70 -10.96 -10.69
C ILE A 577 -7.96 -9.66 -10.56
N ILE A 578 -8.43 -8.64 -11.28
CA ILE A 578 -7.99 -7.25 -11.17
C ILE A 578 -9.23 -6.43 -10.81
N SER A 579 -9.19 -5.69 -9.70
CA SER A 579 -10.31 -4.91 -9.16
C SER A 579 -9.99 -3.42 -9.11
N ARG A 580 -10.99 -2.57 -9.37
CA ARG A 580 -10.82 -1.12 -9.24
C ARG A 580 -10.80 -0.72 -7.78
N SER A 581 -11.90 -0.95 -7.09
CA SER A 581 -12.04 -0.58 -5.69
C SER A 581 -11.35 -1.57 -4.76
N THR A 582 -10.72 -1.04 -3.71
CA THR A 582 -9.88 -1.82 -2.78
C THR A 582 -10.03 -1.38 -1.31
N PHE A 583 -9.72 -2.30 -0.40
CA PHE A 583 -9.66 -2.11 1.05
C PHE A 583 -8.53 -3.00 1.62
N PRO A 584 -7.99 -2.76 2.84
CA PRO A 584 -7.06 -3.67 3.50
C PRO A 584 -7.49 -5.14 3.44
N GLY A 585 -6.68 -5.94 2.76
CA GLY A 585 -6.94 -7.36 2.47
C GLY A 585 -7.17 -7.67 0.99
N GLN A 586 -7.32 -6.65 0.13
CA GLN A 586 -7.49 -6.82 -1.33
C GLN A 586 -6.46 -7.77 -1.95
N GLY A 587 -5.18 -7.56 -1.64
CA GLY A 587 -4.07 -8.32 -2.21
C GLY A 587 -4.15 -9.83 -1.92
N HIS A 588 -4.89 -10.24 -0.89
CA HIS A 588 -5.11 -11.65 -0.58
C HIS A 588 -5.98 -12.37 -1.62
N TYR A 589 -6.82 -11.63 -2.36
CA TYR A 589 -7.78 -12.17 -3.32
C TYR A 589 -7.53 -11.75 -4.77
N GLY A 590 -6.93 -10.59 -5.01
CA GLY A 590 -6.71 -10.09 -6.37
C GLY A 590 -5.75 -8.92 -6.45
N GLY A 591 -5.44 -8.52 -7.67
CA GLY A 591 -4.66 -7.32 -7.96
C GLY A 591 -5.54 -6.07 -8.09
N HIS A 592 -4.90 -5.00 -8.52
CA HIS A 592 -5.48 -3.68 -8.71
C HIS A 592 -4.86 -3.00 -9.94
N TRP A 593 -5.55 -2.01 -10.50
CA TRP A 593 -4.94 -1.03 -11.40
C TRP A 593 -5.38 0.36 -10.95
N SER A 594 -4.53 1.37 -11.13
CA SER A 594 -4.74 2.71 -10.57
C SER A 594 -5.87 3.53 -11.23
N GLY A 595 -6.84 2.86 -11.87
CA GLY A 595 -7.98 3.45 -12.54
C GLY A 595 -7.65 4.28 -13.79
N ASP A 596 -8.57 5.21 -14.06
CA ASP A 596 -8.74 5.93 -15.32
C ASP A 596 -7.75 7.09 -15.45
N ASN A 597 -6.46 6.76 -15.52
CA ASN A 597 -5.37 7.72 -15.68
C ASN A 597 -5.42 8.45 -17.04
N SER A 598 -4.74 9.59 -17.15
CA SER A 598 -4.68 10.35 -18.41
C SER A 598 -3.38 10.10 -19.19
N ALA A 599 -3.41 10.21 -20.52
CA ALA A 599 -2.27 10.13 -21.41
C ALA A 599 -1.36 11.37 -21.30
N THR A 600 -0.72 11.54 -20.14
CA THR A 600 0.23 12.62 -19.86
C THR A 600 1.52 12.08 -19.22
N PHE A 601 2.64 12.77 -19.43
CA PHE A 601 3.89 12.46 -18.70
C PHE A 601 3.74 12.59 -17.18
N TYR A 602 2.83 13.46 -16.71
CA TYR A 602 2.58 13.64 -15.28
C TYR A 602 1.88 12.43 -14.66
N ASP A 603 0.89 11.85 -15.35
CA ASP A 603 0.24 10.60 -14.95
C ASP A 603 1.20 9.41 -15.04
N MET A 604 2.04 9.37 -16.07
CA MET A 604 3.12 8.37 -16.17
C MET A 604 4.08 8.46 -14.99
N TYR A 605 4.48 9.65 -14.55
CA TYR A 605 5.27 9.83 -13.33
C TYR A 605 4.51 9.39 -12.08
N LYS A 606 3.27 9.83 -11.90
CA LYS A 606 2.46 9.51 -10.70
C LYS A 606 2.09 8.02 -10.59
N SER A 607 2.10 7.28 -11.69
CA SER A 607 1.95 5.82 -11.69
C SER A 607 2.98 5.10 -10.80
N ILE A 608 4.19 5.65 -10.65
CA ILE A 608 5.23 5.06 -9.81
C ILE A 608 4.81 5.13 -8.35
N SER A 609 4.39 6.31 -7.88
CA SER A 609 3.93 6.51 -6.50
C SER A 609 2.71 5.64 -6.18
N ALA A 610 1.74 5.55 -7.09
CA ALA A 610 0.57 4.69 -6.93
C ALA A 610 0.97 3.21 -6.75
N MET A 611 1.80 2.68 -7.67
CA MET A 611 2.30 1.31 -7.59
C MET A 611 3.07 1.02 -6.29
N LEU A 612 3.88 1.98 -5.83
CA LEU A 612 4.66 1.83 -4.61
C LEU A 612 3.78 1.84 -3.36
N HIS A 613 2.74 2.67 -3.30
CA HIS A 613 1.75 2.64 -2.22
C HIS A 613 0.98 1.33 -2.20
N ASP A 614 0.53 0.81 -3.35
CA ASP A 614 -0.15 -0.49 -3.43
C ASP A 614 0.71 -1.64 -2.92
N ASN A 615 2.01 -1.63 -3.21
CA ASN A 615 2.95 -2.61 -2.66
C ASN A 615 3.03 -2.49 -1.12
N MET A 616 3.00 -1.28 -0.55
CA MET A 616 2.92 -1.08 0.91
C MET A 616 1.58 -1.59 1.49
N PHE A 617 0.50 -1.49 0.71
CA PHE A 617 -0.82 -2.02 1.09
C PHE A 617 -0.95 -3.54 0.92
N GLY A 618 0.09 -4.21 0.41
CA GLY A 618 0.10 -5.66 0.21
C GLY A 618 -0.51 -6.13 -1.11
N ILE A 619 -0.56 -5.26 -2.11
CA ILE A 619 -1.14 -5.51 -3.44
C ILE A 619 -0.02 -5.43 -4.51
N PRO A 620 0.89 -6.41 -4.58
CA PRO A 620 2.04 -6.34 -5.50
C PRO A 620 1.64 -6.50 -6.98
N MET A 621 0.49 -7.10 -7.26
CA MET A 621 -0.07 -7.25 -8.60
C MET A 621 -0.82 -5.97 -9.00
N THR A 622 -0.06 -4.90 -9.21
CA THR A 622 -0.58 -3.56 -9.54
C THR A 622 0.17 -2.90 -10.71
N GLY A 623 -0.49 -1.96 -11.37
CA GLY A 623 0.04 -1.10 -12.44
C GLY A 623 -0.97 -0.03 -12.85
N SER A 624 -0.57 0.83 -13.77
CA SER A 624 -1.45 1.81 -14.41
C SER A 624 -1.68 1.43 -15.87
N ASP A 625 -2.74 1.95 -16.49
CA ASP A 625 -2.97 1.74 -17.91
C ASP A 625 -1.86 2.43 -18.72
N ILE A 626 -1.06 1.60 -19.38
CA ILE A 626 0.11 2.02 -20.15
C ILE A 626 -0.35 2.85 -21.34
N CYS A 627 0.33 3.97 -21.55
CA CYS A 627 -0.01 5.05 -22.50
C CYS A 627 -1.14 5.99 -22.06
N GLY A 628 -1.85 5.66 -20.96
CA GLY A 628 -2.95 6.45 -20.42
C GLY A 628 -4.30 6.03 -20.97
N PHE A 629 -5.32 6.02 -20.12
CA PHE A 629 -6.68 5.64 -20.47
C PHE A 629 -7.44 6.77 -21.17
N HIS A 630 -7.47 7.96 -20.56
CA HIS A 630 -8.07 9.17 -21.15
C HIS A 630 -7.07 9.95 -22.01
N LEU A 631 -7.59 10.72 -22.97
CA LEU A 631 -6.84 11.55 -23.92
C LEU A 631 -6.01 10.74 -24.92
N ASN A 632 -5.81 11.29 -26.11
CA ASN A 632 -4.96 10.67 -27.12
C ASN A 632 -3.49 10.70 -26.70
N THR A 633 -2.86 9.53 -26.57
CA THR A 633 -1.40 9.46 -26.35
C THR A 633 -0.61 9.99 -27.55
N SER A 634 0.60 10.47 -27.29
CA SER A 634 1.61 10.69 -28.32
C SER A 634 2.49 9.44 -28.50
N GLN A 635 3.17 9.35 -29.64
CA GLN A 635 4.16 8.30 -29.91
C GLN A 635 5.28 8.27 -28.86
N GLU A 636 5.83 9.44 -28.50
CA GLU A 636 6.91 9.53 -27.51
C GLU A 636 6.42 9.07 -26.14
N LEU A 637 5.27 9.59 -25.68
CA LEU A 637 4.69 9.21 -24.40
C LEU A 637 4.45 7.70 -24.36
N CYS A 638 3.79 7.14 -25.36
CA CYS A 638 3.45 5.72 -25.35
C CYS A 638 4.69 4.83 -25.43
N THR A 639 5.75 5.26 -26.14
CA THR A 639 7.04 4.56 -26.14
C THR A 639 7.69 4.56 -24.76
N ARG A 640 7.73 5.72 -24.08
CA ARG A 640 8.27 5.84 -22.71
C ARG A 640 7.42 5.09 -21.68
N TRP A 641 6.11 5.06 -21.88
CA TRP A 641 5.21 4.37 -20.97
C TRP A 641 5.28 2.85 -21.14
N HIS A 642 5.43 2.31 -22.35
CA HIS A 642 5.73 0.88 -22.51
C HIS A 642 7.07 0.51 -21.86
N GLN A 643 8.06 1.41 -21.91
CA GLN A 643 9.34 1.21 -21.21
C GLN A 643 9.16 1.12 -19.70
N LEU A 644 8.45 2.06 -19.09
CA LEU A 644 8.15 2.04 -17.65
C LEU A 644 7.24 0.88 -17.27
N GLY A 645 6.12 0.73 -17.97
CA GLY A 645 5.04 -0.21 -17.66
C GLY A 645 5.42 -1.68 -17.86
N ALA A 646 6.48 -1.96 -18.62
CA ALA A 646 7.11 -3.27 -18.65
C ALA A 646 7.68 -3.70 -17.27
N PHE A 647 7.80 -2.77 -16.32
CA PHE A 647 8.26 -3.02 -14.95
C PHE A 647 7.18 -2.84 -13.88
N TYR A 648 5.90 -2.70 -14.26
CA TYR A 648 4.80 -2.84 -13.29
C TYR A 648 4.61 -4.29 -12.86
N GLY A 649 4.02 -4.51 -11.68
CA GLY A 649 3.62 -5.86 -11.26
C GLY A 649 2.59 -6.45 -12.21
N PHE A 650 1.58 -5.64 -12.56
CA PHE A 650 0.58 -5.87 -13.59
C PHE A 650 0.82 -4.94 -14.79
N SER A 651 1.05 -5.49 -15.98
CA SER A 651 1.47 -4.74 -17.17
C SER A 651 0.40 -4.80 -18.27
N ARG A 652 -0.49 -3.80 -18.31
CA ARG A 652 -1.59 -3.69 -19.28
C ARG A 652 -1.55 -2.35 -20.00
N ASN A 653 -1.62 -2.39 -21.34
CA ASN A 653 -2.03 -1.24 -22.13
C ASN A 653 -3.54 -1.33 -22.34
N HIS A 654 -4.23 -0.25 -21.94
CA HIS A 654 -5.67 -0.10 -22.02
C HIS A 654 -5.99 1.35 -22.41
N ASN A 655 -7.12 1.55 -23.07
CA ASN A 655 -7.48 2.78 -23.74
C ASN A 655 -9.00 3.00 -23.62
N SER A 656 -9.43 4.25 -23.64
CA SER A 656 -10.85 4.62 -23.64
C SER A 656 -11.48 4.54 -25.03
N GLU A 657 -12.80 4.44 -25.10
CA GLU A 657 -13.58 4.29 -26.34
C GLU A 657 -13.40 5.47 -27.31
N ASP A 658 -13.26 6.69 -26.79
CA ASP A 658 -13.19 7.93 -27.57
C ASP A 658 -11.78 8.29 -28.04
N CYS A 659 -10.78 7.48 -27.69
CA CYS A 659 -9.38 7.73 -28.04
C CYS A 659 -8.90 6.96 -29.28
N LEU A 660 -7.89 7.51 -29.95
CA LEU A 660 -7.19 6.86 -31.05
C LEU A 660 -6.58 5.52 -30.59
N PRO A 661 -6.51 4.51 -31.46
CA PRO A 661 -5.86 3.24 -31.14
C PRO A 661 -4.41 3.44 -30.66
N GLN A 662 -4.04 2.74 -29.58
CA GLN A 662 -2.71 2.84 -28.98
C GLN A 662 -2.06 1.49 -28.66
N ASP A 663 -2.56 0.39 -29.25
CA ASP A 663 -1.80 -0.87 -29.21
C ASP A 663 -0.44 -0.68 -29.89
N PRO A 664 0.60 -1.42 -29.50
CA PRO A 664 1.95 -1.20 -30.02
C PRO A 664 2.07 -1.19 -31.55
N GLY A 665 1.16 -1.87 -32.27
CA GLY A 665 1.15 -1.91 -33.73
C GLY A 665 0.66 -0.65 -34.44
N GLN A 666 0.24 0.38 -33.70
CA GLN A 666 -0.25 1.65 -34.24
C GLN A 666 0.86 2.68 -34.46
N PHE A 667 2.05 2.44 -33.93
CA PHE A 667 3.17 3.38 -33.97
C PHE A 667 4.22 2.98 -35.01
N ASP A 668 5.22 3.85 -35.21
CA ASP A 668 6.29 3.63 -36.17
C ASP A 668 7.27 2.51 -35.78
N ALA A 669 8.19 2.19 -36.70
CA ALA A 669 9.15 1.11 -36.53
C ALA A 669 10.09 1.29 -35.32
N GLU A 670 10.44 2.53 -34.96
CA GLU A 670 11.30 2.81 -33.80
C GLU A 670 10.55 2.50 -32.49
N SER A 671 9.30 2.95 -32.39
CA SER A 671 8.43 2.73 -31.22
C SER A 671 8.09 1.24 -31.04
N ILE A 672 7.81 0.55 -32.15
CA ILE A 672 7.61 -0.91 -32.18
C ILE A 672 8.87 -1.63 -31.71
N ALA A 673 10.05 -1.25 -32.21
CA ALA A 673 11.31 -1.87 -31.82
C ALA A 673 11.62 -1.66 -30.33
N SER A 674 11.39 -0.45 -29.81
CA SER A 674 11.53 -0.09 -28.40
C SER A 674 10.61 -0.92 -27.51
N THR A 675 9.33 -0.99 -27.86
CA THR A 675 8.31 -1.78 -27.13
C THR A 675 8.64 -3.27 -27.15
N ARG A 676 9.01 -3.81 -28.31
CA ARG A 676 9.45 -5.20 -28.44
C ARG A 676 10.64 -5.50 -27.55
N LYS A 677 11.67 -4.65 -27.58
CA LYS A 677 12.91 -4.80 -26.80
C LYS A 677 12.62 -4.84 -25.31
N VAL A 678 11.86 -3.87 -24.79
CA VAL A 678 11.59 -3.80 -23.34
C VAL A 678 10.66 -4.92 -22.86
N LEU A 679 9.68 -5.34 -23.67
CA LEU A 679 8.84 -6.49 -23.33
C LEU A 679 9.62 -7.80 -23.38
N LEU A 680 10.55 -8.00 -24.31
CA LEU A 680 11.43 -9.17 -24.27
C LEU A 680 12.34 -9.17 -23.03
N VAL A 681 12.80 -8.00 -22.56
CA VAL A 681 13.50 -7.86 -21.27
C VAL A 681 12.58 -8.29 -20.12
N ARG A 682 11.35 -7.77 -20.05
CA ARG A 682 10.36 -8.21 -19.05
C ARG A 682 10.18 -9.73 -19.07
N TYR A 683 9.98 -10.33 -20.24
CA TYR A 683 9.73 -11.77 -20.39
C TYR A 683 10.94 -12.60 -19.94
N SER A 684 12.15 -12.08 -20.14
CA SER A 684 13.36 -12.71 -19.63
C SER A 684 13.47 -12.67 -18.10
N LEU A 685 12.93 -11.63 -17.47
CA LEU A 685 12.94 -11.40 -16.03
C LEU A 685 11.76 -12.04 -15.29
N LEU A 686 10.82 -12.69 -15.99
CA LEU A 686 9.66 -13.30 -15.34
C LEU A 686 9.99 -14.34 -14.26
N PRO A 687 11.05 -15.17 -14.35
CA PRO A 687 11.42 -16.05 -13.25
C PRO A 687 11.81 -15.29 -11.98
N PHE A 688 12.48 -14.15 -12.12
CA PHE A 688 12.81 -13.27 -11.01
C PHE A 688 11.54 -12.60 -10.45
N LEU A 689 10.72 -11.98 -11.30
CA LEU A 689 9.45 -11.36 -10.88
C LEU A 689 8.52 -12.37 -10.19
N TYR A 690 8.43 -13.59 -10.71
CA TYR A 690 7.63 -14.67 -10.14
C TYR A 690 8.14 -15.12 -8.76
N SER A 691 9.47 -15.16 -8.59
CA SER A 691 10.08 -15.42 -7.28
C SER A 691 9.78 -14.28 -6.29
N LEU A 692 9.75 -13.03 -6.74
CA LEU A 692 9.31 -11.90 -5.89
C LEU A 692 7.82 -12.00 -5.52
N MET A 693 6.95 -12.38 -6.45
CA MET A 693 5.53 -12.64 -6.17
C MET A 693 5.36 -13.76 -5.14
N TRP A 694 6.14 -14.84 -5.25
CA TRP A 694 6.19 -15.91 -4.24
C TRP A 694 6.63 -15.39 -2.88
N ARG A 695 7.68 -14.55 -2.82
CA ARG A 695 8.10 -13.93 -1.55
C ARG A 695 7.00 -13.06 -0.94
N SER A 696 6.23 -12.35 -1.76
CA SER A 696 5.08 -11.59 -1.29
C SER A 696 3.99 -12.50 -0.71
N HIS A 697 3.66 -13.58 -1.42
CA HIS A 697 2.69 -14.58 -1.01
C HIS A 697 3.07 -15.29 0.30
N VAL A 698 4.33 -15.70 0.46
CA VAL A 698 4.79 -16.49 1.61
C VAL A 698 5.24 -15.62 2.79
N PHE A 699 5.93 -14.50 2.52
CA PHE A 699 6.58 -13.69 3.56
C PHE A 699 5.99 -12.29 3.72
N GLY A 700 5.05 -11.87 2.87
CA GLY A 700 4.51 -10.50 2.92
C GLY A 700 5.48 -9.44 2.41
N SER A 701 6.50 -9.83 1.65
CA SER A 701 7.45 -8.89 1.04
C SER A 701 6.80 -8.04 -0.06
N THR A 702 7.32 -6.84 -0.32
CA THR A 702 6.97 -6.04 -1.49
C THR A 702 7.65 -6.58 -2.76
N VAL A 703 7.08 -6.27 -3.94
CA VAL A 703 7.68 -6.63 -5.24
C VAL A 703 8.35 -5.42 -5.85
N ALA A 704 7.56 -4.41 -6.25
CA ALA A 704 8.08 -3.09 -6.53
C ALA A 704 8.25 -2.33 -5.21
N ARG A 705 9.39 -1.70 -4.97
CA ARG A 705 9.66 -1.02 -3.70
C ARG A 705 10.44 0.28 -3.86
N PRO A 706 10.21 1.27 -2.96
CA PRO A 706 11.04 2.46 -2.90
C PRO A 706 12.49 2.13 -2.56
N LEU A 707 13.44 2.95 -3.01
CA LEU A 707 14.86 2.76 -2.67
C LEU A 707 15.10 2.81 -1.16
N LEU A 708 14.34 3.66 -0.45
CA LEU A 708 14.31 3.74 1.02
C LEU A 708 14.15 2.39 1.72
N PHE A 709 13.47 1.41 1.12
CA PHE A 709 13.28 0.09 1.74
C PHE A 709 14.58 -0.71 1.84
N GLU A 710 15.52 -0.45 0.93
CA GLU A 710 16.84 -1.09 0.90
C GLU A 710 17.95 -0.20 1.46
N PHE A 711 17.73 1.12 1.47
CA PHE A 711 18.70 2.13 1.90
C PHE A 711 18.07 3.13 2.91
N PRO A 712 17.50 2.65 4.04
CA PRO A 712 16.74 3.49 4.97
C PRO A 712 17.55 4.57 5.68
N ASP A 713 18.87 4.46 5.65
CA ASP A 713 19.83 5.38 6.28
C ASP A 713 20.36 6.44 5.30
N ASP A 714 19.96 6.38 4.03
CA ASP A 714 20.34 7.34 2.99
C ASP A 714 19.22 8.39 2.78
N PRO A 715 19.40 9.65 3.26
CA PRO A 715 18.36 10.67 3.19
C PRO A 715 17.91 11.01 1.77
N ALA A 716 18.77 10.81 0.76
CA ALA A 716 18.41 11.08 -0.62
C ALA A 716 17.34 10.11 -1.16
N THR A 717 17.10 8.99 -0.46
CA THR A 717 16.08 7.99 -0.84
C THR A 717 14.72 8.25 -0.19
N GLU A 718 14.62 9.17 0.77
CA GLU A 718 13.42 9.39 1.58
C GLU A 718 12.22 9.90 0.76
N ASN A 719 12.45 10.72 -0.27
CA ASN A 719 11.41 11.29 -1.12
C ASN A 719 11.65 11.01 -2.62
N LEU A 720 12.29 9.88 -2.93
CA LEU A 720 12.59 9.51 -4.31
C LEU A 720 11.44 8.65 -4.89
N ASP A 721 10.64 9.25 -5.77
CA ASP A 721 9.51 8.61 -6.44
C ASP A 721 9.60 8.64 -7.98
N SER A 722 10.77 8.97 -8.52
CA SER A 722 11.10 8.91 -9.95
C SER A 722 11.80 7.61 -10.37
N GLN A 723 12.16 6.76 -9.41
CA GLN A 723 12.85 5.48 -9.61
C GLN A 723 12.30 4.47 -8.60
N PHE A 724 12.43 3.17 -8.90
CA PHE A 724 12.05 2.11 -7.98
C PHE A 724 12.88 0.85 -8.19
N LEU A 725 12.75 -0.08 -7.25
CA LEU A 725 13.41 -1.38 -7.30
C LEU A 725 12.39 -2.51 -7.55
N TRP A 726 12.83 -3.54 -8.27
CA TRP A 726 12.25 -4.88 -8.17
C TRP A 726 13.04 -5.71 -7.16
N GLY A 727 12.38 -6.04 -6.06
CA GLY A 727 13.04 -6.64 -4.90
C GLY A 727 14.19 -5.76 -4.41
N ALA A 728 15.31 -6.38 -4.04
CA ALA A 728 16.52 -5.68 -3.62
C ALA A 728 17.56 -5.50 -4.74
N ALA A 729 17.31 -6.04 -5.95
CA ALA A 729 18.36 -6.36 -6.91
C ALA A 729 18.36 -5.54 -8.20
N LEU A 730 17.20 -5.08 -8.68
CA LEU A 730 17.07 -4.41 -9.97
C LEU A 730 16.53 -2.99 -9.78
N LEU A 731 17.31 -1.97 -10.16
CA LEU A 731 16.93 -0.56 -10.18
C LEU A 731 16.43 -0.15 -11.56
N ILE A 732 15.26 0.50 -11.58
CA ILE A 732 14.60 0.99 -12.78
C ILE A 732 14.60 2.51 -12.75
N SER A 733 15.18 3.12 -13.79
CA SER A 733 15.31 4.58 -13.95
C SER A 733 14.68 5.05 -15.27
N PRO A 734 13.36 5.30 -15.29
CA PRO A 734 12.62 5.69 -16.49
C PRO A 734 12.83 7.16 -16.87
N VAL A 735 12.64 7.48 -18.16
CA VAL A 735 12.46 8.88 -18.60
C VAL A 735 11.03 9.30 -18.34
N LEU A 736 10.84 10.41 -17.62
CA LEU A 736 9.53 10.88 -17.14
C LEU A 736 9.14 12.26 -17.66
N THR A 737 9.92 12.83 -18.56
CA THR A 737 9.68 14.16 -19.15
C THR A 737 9.72 14.09 -20.67
N GLN A 738 8.87 14.90 -21.30
CA GLN A 738 8.78 14.97 -22.76
C GLN A 738 10.08 15.48 -23.38
N GLY A 739 10.46 14.93 -24.54
CA GLY A 739 11.66 15.31 -25.29
C GLY A 739 13.00 14.83 -24.69
N ALA A 740 13.01 14.31 -23.47
CA ALA A 740 14.25 13.94 -22.80
C ALA A 740 14.95 12.74 -23.46
N ARG A 741 16.28 12.81 -23.53
CA ARG A 741 17.19 11.76 -24.05
C ARG A 741 18.27 11.36 -23.04
N SER A 742 18.17 11.88 -21.82
CA SER A 742 18.93 11.48 -20.64
C SER A 742 18.00 11.48 -19.43
N VAL A 743 18.43 10.84 -18.35
CA VAL A 743 17.73 10.87 -17.05
C VAL A 743 18.76 11.05 -15.93
N SER A 744 18.44 11.95 -14.99
CA SER A 744 19.16 12.08 -13.73
C SER A 744 18.67 11.01 -12.76
N ALA A 745 19.51 10.03 -12.47
CA ALA A 745 19.17 8.88 -11.63
C ALA A 745 20.04 8.87 -10.37
N TYR A 746 19.42 8.76 -9.20
CA TYR A 746 20.12 8.54 -7.95
C TYR A 746 20.57 7.09 -7.82
N PHE A 747 21.82 6.92 -7.41
CA PHE A 747 22.43 5.65 -7.05
C PHE A 747 22.87 5.72 -5.59
N PRO A 748 22.24 4.94 -4.69
CA PRO A 748 22.71 4.78 -3.33
C PRO A 748 24.12 4.18 -3.31
N LYS A 749 24.88 4.45 -2.24
CA LYS A 749 26.25 3.94 -2.07
C LYS A 749 26.28 2.41 -2.01
N ASP A 750 26.52 1.80 -3.16
CA ASP A 750 26.70 0.36 -3.33
C ASP A 750 27.37 0.08 -4.68
N VAL A 751 27.65 -1.19 -4.96
CA VAL A 751 28.07 -1.62 -6.30
C VAL A 751 26.84 -1.72 -7.19
N TRP A 752 26.90 -1.08 -8.35
CA TRP A 752 25.85 -1.15 -9.37
C TRP A 752 26.46 -1.52 -10.72
N TYR A 753 25.75 -2.32 -11.49
CA TYR A 753 26.11 -2.71 -12.85
C TYR A 753 25.02 -2.31 -13.82
N ASP A 754 25.38 -1.75 -14.97
CA ASP A 754 24.44 -1.63 -16.08
C ASP A 754 23.94 -3.05 -16.47
N PHE A 755 22.63 -3.22 -16.55
CA PHE A 755 21.99 -4.52 -16.78
C PHE A 755 22.37 -5.12 -18.14
N TYR A 756 22.53 -4.29 -19.16
CA TYR A 756 22.71 -4.73 -20.54
C TYR A 756 24.16 -5.11 -20.86
N THR A 757 25.11 -4.38 -20.29
CA THR A 757 26.54 -4.48 -20.60
C THR A 757 27.34 -5.16 -19.49
N GLY A 758 26.82 -5.21 -18.27
CA GLY A 758 27.55 -5.65 -17.08
C GLY A 758 28.65 -4.68 -16.64
N GLN A 759 28.71 -3.48 -17.23
CA GLN A 759 29.68 -2.45 -16.84
C GLN A 759 29.38 -1.96 -15.42
N ARG A 760 30.40 -1.93 -14.57
CA ARG A 760 30.28 -1.36 -13.22
C ARG A 760 30.13 0.16 -13.30
N MET A 761 29.18 0.70 -12.56
CA MET A 761 28.97 2.13 -12.40
C MET A 761 29.98 2.70 -11.40
N ASN A 762 30.47 3.92 -11.67
CA ASN A 762 31.44 4.61 -10.80
C ASN A 762 30.70 5.32 -9.65
N ILE A 763 30.38 4.56 -8.59
CA ILE A 763 29.65 5.03 -7.41
C ILE A 763 30.56 4.94 -6.16
N ASP A 764 31.20 6.05 -5.80
CA ASP A 764 32.06 6.12 -4.60
C ASP A 764 31.28 6.55 -3.35
N GLN A 765 30.16 7.25 -3.56
CA GLN A 765 29.21 7.75 -2.58
C GLN A 765 27.81 7.74 -3.17
N GLY A 766 26.77 7.89 -2.34
CA GLY A 766 25.41 8.05 -2.85
C GLY A 766 25.30 9.33 -3.69
N GLN A 767 24.94 9.22 -4.97
CA GLN A 767 25.00 10.36 -5.91
C GLN A 767 24.02 10.24 -7.08
N PHE A 768 23.66 11.37 -7.67
CA PHE A 768 22.95 11.42 -8.96
C PHE A 768 23.95 11.28 -10.11
N LEU A 769 23.59 10.48 -11.11
CA LEU A 769 24.28 10.36 -12.39
C LEU A 769 23.35 10.72 -13.54
N GLU A 770 23.87 11.47 -14.51
CA GLU A 770 23.21 11.65 -15.80
C GLU A 770 23.45 10.43 -16.68
N LEU A 771 22.37 9.72 -17.02
CA LEU A 771 22.40 8.52 -17.83
C LEU A 771 21.86 8.80 -19.23
N SER A 772 22.49 8.26 -20.26
CA SER A 772 21.90 8.29 -21.61
C SER A 772 20.61 7.48 -21.62
N ALA A 773 19.57 8.03 -22.22
CA ALA A 773 18.26 7.41 -22.29
C ALA A 773 17.62 7.74 -23.65
N LYS A 774 18.23 7.23 -24.73
CA LYS A 774 17.65 7.32 -26.09
C LYS A 774 16.21 6.78 -26.11
N LEU A 775 15.45 7.12 -27.15
CA LEU A 775 14.02 6.76 -27.21
C LEU A 775 13.78 5.24 -27.15
N ASP A 776 14.75 4.42 -27.58
CA ASP A 776 14.71 2.95 -27.56
C ASP A 776 15.33 2.32 -26.29
N HIS A 777 15.64 3.11 -25.26
CA HIS A 777 16.39 2.66 -24.10
C HIS A 777 15.79 3.12 -22.78
N ILE A 778 15.61 2.18 -21.84
CA ILE A 778 15.34 2.43 -20.43
C ILE A 778 16.51 1.93 -19.58
N ASN A 779 16.93 2.76 -18.63
CA ASN A 779 18.07 2.48 -17.77
C ASN A 779 17.69 1.46 -16.69
N LEU A 780 18.43 0.35 -16.66
CA LEU A 780 18.25 -0.76 -15.72
C LEU A 780 19.61 -1.10 -15.10
N HIS A 781 19.67 -1.23 -13.78
CA HIS A 781 20.91 -1.52 -13.08
C HIS A 781 20.74 -2.64 -12.07
N LEU A 782 21.72 -3.56 -12.04
CA LEU A 782 21.78 -4.64 -11.06
C LEU A 782 22.65 -4.23 -9.88
N ARG A 783 22.11 -4.39 -8.67
CA ARG A 783 22.84 -4.21 -7.42
C ARG A 783 23.80 -5.38 -7.22
N GLY A 784 25.05 -5.08 -6.90
CA GLY A 784 26.04 -6.07 -6.48
C GLY A 784 25.55 -6.86 -5.26
N GLY A 785 26.02 -8.09 -5.11
CA GLY A 785 25.58 -9.00 -4.07
C GLY A 785 24.37 -9.87 -4.44
N HIS A 786 23.82 -9.73 -5.65
CA HIS A 786 22.61 -10.41 -6.08
C HIS A 786 22.83 -11.34 -7.26
N ILE A 787 22.05 -12.44 -7.28
CA ILE A 787 21.95 -13.36 -8.41
C ILE A 787 20.50 -13.39 -8.85
N ILE A 788 20.24 -13.08 -10.11
CA ILE A 788 18.88 -13.06 -10.66
C ILE A 788 18.69 -14.20 -11.66
N PRO A 789 17.60 -14.99 -11.55
CA PRO A 789 17.22 -15.98 -12.55
C PRO A 789 16.48 -15.31 -13.71
N LEU A 790 16.88 -15.66 -14.92
CA LEU A 790 16.23 -15.28 -16.16
C LEU A 790 15.82 -16.54 -16.94
N GLN A 791 15.02 -16.34 -17.98
CA GLN A 791 14.72 -17.35 -18.98
C GLN A 791 14.86 -16.73 -20.38
N GLU A 792 15.25 -17.52 -21.37
CA GLU A 792 15.22 -17.06 -22.76
C GLU A 792 13.77 -16.63 -23.11
N PRO A 793 13.56 -15.37 -23.55
CA PRO A 793 12.22 -14.85 -23.73
C PRO A 793 11.55 -15.44 -24.98
N ALA A 794 10.22 -15.36 -25.02
CA ALA A 794 9.40 -15.73 -26.18
C ALA A 794 8.17 -14.83 -26.24
N LEU A 795 7.32 -15.02 -27.25
CA LEU A 795 6.14 -14.16 -27.50
C LEU A 795 4.97 -14.39 -26.53
N SER A 796 5.01 -15.42 -25.69
CA SER A 796 4.06 -15.66 -24.59
C SER A 796 4.72 -16.48 -23.49
N THR A 797 4.18 -16.49 -22.28
CA THR A 797 4.69 -17.34 -21.19
C THR A 797 4.54 -18.83 -21.48
N THR A 798 3.51 -19.24 -22.22
CA THR A 798 3.34 -20.63 -22.69
C THR A 798 4.54 -21.11 -23.49
N LEU A 799 5.18 -20.21 -24.26
CA LEU A 799 6.39 -20.50 -25.02
C LEU A 799 7.65 -20.30 -24.17
N SER A 800 7.76 -19.18 -23.45
CA SER A 800 9.00 -18.84 -22.74
C SER A 800 9.30 -19.83 -21.61
N ARG A 801 8.28 -20.36 -20.92
CA ARG A 801 8.45 -21.36 -19.85
C ARG A 801 9.14 -22.64 -20.30
N LYS A 802 9.11 -22.96 -21.60
CA LYS A 802 9.77 -24.13 -22.21
C LYS A 802 11.22 -23.84 -22.62
N LYS A 803 11.68 -22.60 -22.48
CA LYS A 803 13.01 -22.18 -22.88
C LYS A 803 14.03 -22.35 -21.76
N GLN A 804 15.30 -22.24 -22.11
CA GLN A 804 16.40 -22.41 -21.17
C GLN A 804 16.46 -21.26 -20.17
N PHE A 805 16.83 -21.57 -18.94
CA PHE A 805 17.12 -20.59 -17.90
C PHE A 805 18.50 -19.98 -18.09
N TRP A 806 18.66 -18.76 -17.62
CA TRP A 806 19.93 -18.07 -17.48
C TRP A 806 20.10 -17.55 -16.05
N LEU A 807 21.35 -17.30 -15.65
CA LEU A 807 21.67 -16.60 -14.40
C LEU A 807 22.55 -15.39 -14.68
N ILE A 808 22.22 -14.26 -14.06
CA ILE A 808 23.16 -13.14 -13.94
C ILE A 808 23.62 -13.06 -12.49
N VAL A 809 24.94 -13.14 -12.29
CA VAL A 809 25.61 -13.02 -10.99
C VAL A 809 26.28 -11.65 -10.92
N SER A 810 25.76 -10.75 -10.10
CA SER A 810 26.34 -9.43 -9.88
C SER A 810 27.17 -9.44 -8.60
N LEU A 811 28.49 -9.56 -8.71
CA LEU A 811 29.35 -9.65 -7.52
C LEU A 811 29.33 -8.34 -6.72
N GLY A 812 29.16 -8.44 -5.40
CA GLY A 812 29.19 -7.27 -4.51
C GLY A 812 30.62 -6.84 -4.18
N THR A 813 30.75 -5.85 -3.28
CA THR A 813 32.04 -5.29 -2.81
C THR A 813 33.05 -6.35 -2.37
N TYR A 814 32.58 -7.46 -1.78
CA TYR A 814 33.41 -8.57 -1.29
C TYR A 814 33.48 -9.76 -2.25
N GLY A 815 33.13 -9.58 -3.53
CA GLY A 815 33.15 -10.65 -4.52
C GLY A 815 32.14 -11.77 -4.23
N THR A 816 31.05 -11.46 -3.52
CA THR A 816 30.00 -12.43 -3.18
C THR A 816 28.65 -12.02 -3.77
N ALA A 817 27.79 -12.99 -4.04
CA ALA A 817 26.41 -12.75 -4.42
C ALA A 817 25.48 -13.89 -3.99
N LYS A 818 24.19 -13.60 -3.82
CA LYS A 818 23.17 -14.60 -3.47
C LYS A 818 21.88 -14.36 -4.25
N GLY A 819 21.14 -15.43 -4.49
CA GLY A 819 19.83 -15.34 -5.12
C GLY A 819 19.04 -16.63 -4.95
N GLU A 820 17.81 -16.61 -5.42
CA GLU A 820 16.89 -17.74 -5.34
C GLU A 820 15.96 -17.78 -6.55
N LEU A 821 15.43 -18.97 -6.83
CA LEU A 821 14.41 -19.21 -7.85
C LEU A 821 13.33 -20.10 -7.25
N TYR A 822 12.10 -19.57 -7.19
CA TYR A 822 10.90 -20.34 -6.96
C TYR A 822 10.29 -20.76 -8.30
N TRP A 823 9.97 -22.04 -8.46
CA TRP A 823 9.38 -22.55 -9.70
C TRP A 823 8.35 -23.64 -9.44
N ASP A 824 7.15 -23.49 -10.00
CA ASP A 824 6.12 -24.52 -10.03
C ASP A 824 5.48 -24.59 -11.43
N ASP A 825 4.34 -25.29 -11.55
CA ASP A 825 3.62 -25.42 -12.82
C ASP A 825 2.99 -24.11 -13.33
N GLY A 826 3.07 -23.03 -12.55
CA GLY A 826 2.63 -21.70 -12.93
C GLY A 826 1.13 -21.45 -12.78
N ASN A 827 0.30 -22.42 -12.44
CA ASN A 827 -1.16 -22.26 -12.57
C ASN A 827 -2.01 -23.08 -11.58
N SER A 828 -1.49 -24.16 -11.02
CA SER A 828 -2.25 -24.97 -10.07
C SER A 828 -2.47 -24.25 -8.74
N LEU A 829 -3.62 -24.52 -8.13
CA LEU A 829 -3.95 -24.05 -6.79
C LEU A 829 -2.92 -24.55 -5.76
N ASP A 830 -2.69 -23.78 -4.70
CA ASP A 830 -2.09 -24.27 -3.44
C ASP A 830 -0.82 -25.13 -3.65
N THR A 831 0.07 -24.75 -4.59
CA THR A 831 1.29 -25.53 -4.93
C THR A 831 2.32 -25.42 -3.82
N PHE A 832 2.48 -24.24 -3.24
CA PHE A 832 3.39 -24.00 -2.12
C PHE A 832 2.99 -24.82 -0.89
N GLU A 833 1.72 -24.73 -0.46
CA GLU A 833 1.19 -25.45 0.70
C GLU A 833 1.28 -26.97 0.53
N ARG A 834 1.13 -27.46 -0.72
CA ARG A 834 1.22 -28.90 -1.05
C ARG A 834 2.62 -29.36 -1.40
N GLY A 835 3.64 -28.50 -1.29
CA GLY A 835 5.02 -28.84 -1.62
C GLY A 835 5.25 -29.18 -3.11
N LYS A 836 4.38 -28.72 -4.03
CA LYS A 836 4.46 -28.99 -5.48
C LYS A 836 5.21 -27.90 -6.24
N TYR A 837 6.44 -27.63 -5.81
CA TYR A 837 7.32 -26.61 -6.39
C TYR A 837 8.78 -27.02 -6.26
N ASN A 838 9.68 -26.29 -6.91
CA ASN A 838 11.12 -26.35 -6.71
C ASN A 838 11.60 -25.02 -6.14
N LEU A 839 12.56 -25.07 -5.21
CA LEU A 839 13.23 -23.90 -4.68
C LEU A 839 14.73 -24.09 -4.77
N LEU A 840 15.37 -23.26 -5.59
CA LEU A 840 16.81 -23.25 -5.80
C LEU A 840 17.39 -22.02 -5.11
N VAL A 841 18.55 -22.18 -4.48
CA VAL A 841 19.33 -21.10 -3.87
C VAL A 841 20.71 -21.08 -4.48
N PHE A 842 21.15 -19.89 -4.88
CA PHE A 842 22.44 -19.66 -5.51
C PHE A 842 23.34 -18.87 -4.57
N LYS A 843 24.63 -19.24 -4.54
CA LYS A 843 25.67 -18.50 -3.81
C LYS A 843 26.91 -18.39 -4.68
N ALA A 844 27.38 -17.18 -4.90
CA ALA A 844 28.65 -16.92 -5.56
C ALA A 844 29.67 -16.32 -4.59
N THR A 845 30.93 -16.66 -4.83
CA THR A 845 32.13 -16.10 -4.20
C THR A 845 33.17 -15.83 -5.29
N GLU A 846 34.31 -15.21 -4.96
CA GLU A 846 35.38 -14.94 -5.94
C GLU A 846 35.89 -16.20 -6.66
N GLY A 847 35.69 -17.41 -6.11
CA GLY A 847 36.18 -18.67 -6.68
C GLY A 847 35.12 -19.51 -7.40
N GLY A 848 33.85 -19.11 -7.40
CA GLY A 848 32.81 -19.91 -8.02
C GLY A 848 31.37 -19.61 -7.59
N LEU A 849 30.43 -20.20 -8.32
CA LEU A 849 28.99 -20.21 -8.11
C LEU A 849 28.54 -21.63 -7.73
N ILE A 850 27.78 -21.75 -6.65
CA ILE A 850 27.17 -23.01 -6.19
C ILE A 850 25.65 -22.86 -6.19
N SER A 851 24.97 -23.86 -6.76
CA SER A 851 23.52 -24.05 -6.64
C SER A 851 23.19 -25.05 -5.54
N SER A 852 22.10 -24.84 -4.83
CA SER A 852 21.57 -25.75 -3.82
C SER A 852 20.05 -25.87 -3.95
N LEU A 853 19.56 -27.10 -3.99
CA LEU A 853 18.13 -27.39 -3.93
C LEU A 853 17.66 -27.33 -2.48
N LYS A 854 16.72 -26.43 -2.19
CA LYS A 854 16.06 -26.33 -0.88
C LYS A 854 14.77 -27.11 -0.83
N HIS A 855 14.10 -27.24 -1.96
CA HIS A 855 12.91 -28.06 -2.09
C HIS A 855 12.78 -28.57 -3.52
N THR A 856 12.30 -29.80 -3.68
CA THR A 856 12.04 -30.42 -4.98
C THR A 856 10.72 -31.17 -4.90
N GLY A 857 9.74 -30.70 -5.66
CA GLY A 857 8.39 -31.26 -5.70
C GLY A 857 7.68 -31.06 -7.03
N TYR A 858 8.35 -30.48 -8.02
CA TYR A 858 7.86 -30.35 -9.39
C TYR A 858 8.88 -30.93 -10.37
N LEU A 859 8.54 -32.07 -11.00
CA LEU A 859 9.45 -32.81 -11.89
C LEU A 859 8.90 -33.00 -13.31
N MET A 860 7.78 -32.35 -13.65
CA MET A 860 7.08 -32.63 -14.91
C MET A 860 7.73 -31.99 -16.14
N GLU A 861 8.42 -30.86 -15.97
CA GLU A 861 9.06 -30.14 -17.08
C GLU A 861 10.59 -30.07 -16.86
N PRO A 862 11.39 -30.45 -17.87
CA PRO A 862 12.84 -30.36 -17.76
C PRO A 862 13.26 -28.89 -17.69
N MET A 863 13.87 -28.50 -16.57
CA MET A 863 14.48 -27.19 -16.42
C MET A 863 15.95 -27.30 -16.82
N THR A 864 16.37 -26.55 -17.85
CA THR A 864 17.77 -26.55 -18.31
C THR A 864 18.38 -25.17 -18.20
N LEU A 865 19.56 -25.07 -17.58
CA LEU A 865 20.35 -23.84 -17.52
C LEU A 865 21.25 -23.77 -18.75
N GLY A 866 21.10 -22.72 -19.56
CA GLY A 866 21.84 -22.49 -20.80
C GLY A 866 23.02 -21.55 -20.66
N ASN A 867 22.85 -20.45 -19.91
CA ASN A 867 23.86 -19.39 -19.78
C ASN A 867 24.04 -18.93 -18.33
N VAL A 868 25.27 -18.62 -17.96
CA VAL A 868 25.61 -17.91 -16.73
C VAL A 868 26.52 -16.74 -17.07
N THR A 869 26.12 -15.55 -16.67
CA THR A 869 26.89 -14.31 -16.84
C THR A 869 27.31 -13.78 -15.48
N ILE A 870 28.59 -13.47 -15.29
CA ILE A 870 29.14 -12.97 -14.03
C ILE A 870 29.71 -11.57 -14.24
N PHE A 871 29.15 -10.58 -13.54
CA PHE A 871 29.60 -9.20 -13.55
C PHE A 871 30.59 -8.92 -12.42
N GLY A 872 31.57 -8.06 -12.68
CA GLY A 872 32.48 -7.55 -11.66
C GLY A 872 33.64 -8.48 -11.31
N LEU A 873 34.04 -9.35 -12.22
CA LEU A 873 35.22 -10.19 -12.00
C LEU A 873 36.49 -9.37 -12.28
N CYS A 874 37.22 -9.01 -11.22
CA CYS A 874 38.39 -8.14 -11.30
C CYS A 874 39.64 -8.77 -11.95
N ARG A 875 39.61 -10.08 -12.25
CA ARG A 875 40.75 -10.81 -12.81
C ARG A 875 40.31 -11.70 -13.96
N THR A 876 41.18 -11.81 -14.96
CA THR A 876 40.95 -12.70 -16.10
C THR A 876 40.90 -14.15 -15.64
N PRO A 877 39.79 -14.87 -15.91
CA PRO A 877 39.71 -16.30 -15.63
C PRO A 877 40.58 -17.07 -16.64
N ILE A 878 41.44 -17.95 -16.12
CA ILE A 878 42.32 -18.82 -16.92
C ILE A 878 41.69 -20.20 -17.18
N LYS A 879 40.76 -20.61 -16.32
CA LYS A 879 40.05 -21.88 -16.43
C LYS A 879 38.68 -21.76 -15.79
N VAL A 880 37.64 -22.23 -16.48
CA VAL A 880 36.29 -22.33 -15.93
C VAL A 880 35.83 -23.77 -16.03
N THR A 881 35.25 -24.30 -14.95
CA THR A 881 34.76 -25.66 -14.88
C THR A 881 33.33 -25.71 -14.36
N LEU A 882 32.50 -26.57 -14.94
CA LEU A 882 31.19 -26.98 -14.45
C LEU A 882 31.30 -28.40 -13.89
N ASN A 883 31.01 -28.59 -12.60
CA ASN A 883 31.11 -29.87 -11.90
C ASN A 883 32.47 -30.56 -12.14
N GLY A 884 33.55 -29.76 -12.11
CA GLY A 884 34.94 -30.21 -12.35
C GLY A 884 35.34 -30.37 -13.82
N LYS A 885 34.40 -30.31 -14.78
CA LYS A 885 34.70 -30.43 -16.22
C LYS A 885 34.90 -29.05 -16.87
N PRO A 886 35.94 -28.84 -17.69
CA PRO A 886 36.15 -27.57 -18.39
C PRO A 886 34.94 -27.17 -19.26
N VAL A 887 34.63 -25.87 -19.31
CA VAL A 887 33.58 -25.30 -20.16
C VAL A 887 34.13 -24.16 -21.02
N VAL A 888 33.47 -23.91 -22.15
CA VAL A 888 33.76 -22.76 -23.00
C VAL A 888 33.26 -21.50 -22.31
N PHE A 889 34.10 -20.47 -22.31
CA PHE A 889 33.76 -19.17 -21.74
C PHE A 889 34.39 -18.04 -22.56
N SER A 890 33.85 -16.84 -22.43
CA SER A 890 34.49 -15.61 -22.89
C SER A 890 34.56 -14.60 -21.76
N PHE A 891 35.55 -13.72 -21.78
CA PHE A 891 35.75 -12.70 -20.76
C PHE A 891 36.03 -11.35 -21.42
N ILE A 892 35.17 -10.36 -21.17
CA ILE A 892 35.24 -9.03 -21.79
C ILE A 892 34.91 -7.99 -20.72
N ASN A 893 35.74 -6.96 -20.55
CA ASN A 893 35.48 -5.80 -19.69
C ASN A 893 34.96 -6.15 -18.28
N THR A 894 35.59 -7.11 -17.60
CA THR A 894 35.22 -7.64 -16.26
C THR A 894 33.96 -8.53 -16.19
N VAL A 895 33.41 -8.89 -17.34
CA VAL A 895 32.25 -9.79 -17.46
C VAL A 895 32.69 -11.16 -17.99
N LEU A 896 32.36 -12.21 -17.25
CA LEU A 896 32.55 -13.60 -17.65
C LEU A 896 31.24 -14.17 -18.19
N TYR A 897 31.26 -14.63 -19.44
CA TYR A 897 30.15 -15.32 -20.09
C TYR A 897 30.44 -16.80 -20.19
N ILE A 898 29.51 -17.61 -19.70
CA ILE A 898 29.54 -19.07 -19.80
C ILE A 898 28.26 -19.47 -20.52
N SER A 899 28.39 -20.04 -21.72
CA SER A 899 27.26 -20.30 -22.62
C SER A 899 27.21 -21.77 -23.06
N ASN A 900 26.12 -22.14 -23.72
CA ASN A 900 25.86 -23.48 -24.24
C ASN A 900 25.94 -24.57 -23.15
N LEU A 901 25.49 -24.21 -21.95
CA LEU A 901 25.34 -25.16 -20.85
C LEU A 901 24.13 -26.07 -21.12
N THR A 902 24.23 -27.31 -20.66
CA THR A 902 23.16 -28.33 -20.71
C THR A 902 22.94 -28.91 -19.32
N VAL A 903 22.92 -28.05 -18.31
CA VAL A 903 22.77 -28.44 -16.90
C VAL A 903 21.29 -28.65 -16.60
N ILE A 904 20.95 -29.81 -16.04
CA ILE A 904 19.64 -30.04 -15.42
C ILE A 904 19.55 -29.08 -14.23
N PHE A 905 18.73 -28.05 -14.36
CA PHE A 905 18.71 -26.94 -13.42
C PHE A 905 18.14 -27.37 -12.05
N THR A 906 17.35 -28.44 -12.02
CA THR A 906 16.85 -29.10 -10.82
C THR A 906 17.86 -30.04 -10.15
N GLU A 907 19.14 -30.05 -10.59
CA GLU A 907 20.24 -30.73 -9.92
C GLU A 907 21.21 -29.70 -9.33
N ALA A 908 21.86 -30.04 -8.23
CA ALA A 908 22.91 -29.19 -7.68
C ALA A 908 24.09 -29.14 -8.66
N PHE A 909 24.61 -27.95 -8.91
CA PHE A 909 25.76 -27.73 -9.77
C PHE A 909 26.73 -26.74 -9.13
N GLU A 910 27.99 -26.86 -9.53
CA GLU A 910 29.07 -25.96 -9.15
C GLU A 910 29.78 -25.47 -10.41
N ILE A 911 29.90 -24.15 -10.55
CA ILE A 911 30.77 -23.51 -11.52
C ILE A 911 31.94 -22.91 -10.75
N ARG A 912 33.17 -23.31 -11.09
CA ARG A 912 34.39 -22.69 -10.56
C ARG A 912 35.11 -21.95 -11.67
N TRP A 913 35.67 -20.79 -11.36
CA TRP A 913 36.61 -20.11 -12.23
C TRP A 913 37.91 -19.89 -11.46
N GLN A 914 39.02 -20.28 -12.08
CA GLN A 914 40.36 -20.00 -11.59
C GLN A 914 40.85 -18.73 -12.26
N VAL A 915 41.39 -17.82 -11.46
CA VAL A 915 41.96 -16.55 -11.91
C VAL A 915 43.49 -16.65 -11.89
N GLY A 916 44.16 -16.00 -12.84
CA GLY A 916 45.63 -15.92 -12.85
C GLY A 916 46.21 -15.15 -11.65
N GLU A 917 47.53 -15.23 -11.46
CA GLU A 917 48.26 -14.38 -10.50
C GLU A 917 48.15 -12.89 -10.87
N ARG A 918 48.33 -12.01 -9.89
CA ARG A 918 48.05 -10.56 -10.03
C ARG A 918 48.96 -9.90 -11.06
N ASP A 919 48.40 -9.47 -12.19
CA ASP A 919 49.01 -8.39 -12.98
C ASP A 919 48.71 -7.05 -12.29
N PHE A 920 49.67 -6.57 -11.50
CA PHE A 920 49.66 -5.20 -11.00
C PHE A 920 49.95 -4.23 -12.16
N LYS A 921 48.96 -3.96 -13.01
CA LYS A 921 48.99 -2.77 -13.86
C LYS A 921 47.58 -2.25 -14.13
N ILE A 922 47.33 -1.07 -13.55
CA ILE A 922 46.32 -0.08 -13.87
C ILE A 922 44.91 -0.39 -13.33
N ILE A 923 44.58 0.19 -12.16
CA ILE A 923 43.58 1.27 -11.95
C ILE A 923 43.78 1.74 -10.49
N TYR A 924 43.64 3.05 -10.26
CA TYR A 924 43.95 3.84 -9.05
C TYR A 924 45.38 4.40 -8.98
N GLY A 925 45.52 5.62 -9.51
CA GLY A 925 46.56 6.54 -9.09
C GLY A 925 46.32 6.93 -7.63
N HIS A 926 47.05 6.28 -6.73
CA HIS A 926 47.74 6.91 -5.61
C HIS A 926 48.61 5.85 -4.92
N GLU A 927 49.92 5.93 -5.14
CA GLU A 927 50.91 5.18 -4.37
C GLU A 927 50.86 5.58 -2.91
N ILE A 928 50.69 4.61 -2.00
CA ILE A 928 51.40 4.59 -0.71
C ILE A 928 51.94 3.19 -0.49
N LYS A 929 53.25 3.01 -0.67
CA LYS A 929 53.99 1.81 -0.31
C LYS A 929 54.13 1.72 1.21
N LYS A 930 53.68 0.63 1.82
CA LYS A 930 54.26 0.11 3.07
C LYS A 930 54.51 -1.39 2.96
N LYS A 931 55.80 -1.75 2.95
CA LYS A 931 56.32 -3.12 3.06
C LYS A 931 55.94 -3.70 4.41
N ILE A 932 55.36 -4.90 4.44
CA ILE A 932 55.46 -5.82 5.57
C ILE A 932 56.04 -7.12 5.02
N SER A 933 57.25 -7.44 5.47
CA SER A 933 57.96 -8.69 5.25
C SER A 933 57.36 -9.78 6.14
N VAL A 934 56.94 -10.89 5.55
CA VAL A 934 56.62 -12.13 6.28
C VAL A 934 57.62 -13.18 5.84
N THR A 935 58.44 -13.62 6.80
CA THR A 935 59.41 -14.70 6.65
C THR A 935 58.70 -16.04 6.83
N LEU A 936 58.88 -16.95 5.87
CA LEU A 936 58.47 -18.34 5.89
C LEU A 936 59.36 -19.16 6.83
N PHE A 937 58.77 -20.08 7.60
CA PHE A 937 59.42 -21.35 7.94
C PHE A 937 58.36 -22.46 7.96
N GLY A 938 58.69 -23.57 7.29
CA GLY A 938 57.86 -24.75 7.17
C GLY A 938 58.31 -25.92 8.06
N ASN A 939 57.47 -26.96 7.99
CA ASN A 939 57.65 -28.39 8.29
C ASN A 939 58.02 -28.83 9.72
N GLY A 940 57.20 -29.77 10.22
CA GLY A 940 57.57 -30.68 11.31
C GLY A 940 56.36 -31.41 11.89
N ASN A 941 56.14 -32.65 11.47
CA ASN A 941 55.28 -33.64 12.14
C ASN A 941 55.76 -33.89 13.58
N GLU A 942 54.82 -34.15 14.50
CA GLU A 942 54.73 -35.34 15.37
C GLU A 942 53.95 -35.05 16.68
N GLY A 943 52.93 -35.87 16.92
CA GLY A 943 52.72 -36.51 18.23
C GLY A 943 51.92 -35.76 19.32
N PRO A 944 51.02 -36.45 20.06
CA PRO A 944 49.93 -35.81 20.78
C PRO A 944 50.13 -35.78 22.30
N GLN A 945 49.55 -34.80 23.01
CA GLN A 945 49.22 -35.00 24.42
C GLN A 945 48.05 -34.17 24.95
N GLN A 946 47.25 -34.89 25.72
CA GLN A 946 45.99 -34.58 26.41
C GLN A 946 46.06 -33.49 27.49
N ARG A 947 44.86 -32.98 27.82
CA ARG A 947 44.40 -32.49 29.15
C ARG A 947 45.08 -31.18 29.62
N LYS A 948 44.41 -30.19 30.22
CA LYS A 948 43.40 -30.26 31.29
C LYS A 948 42.74 -28.89 31.50
N GLU A 949 41.55 -28.92 32.08
CA GLU A 949 40.74 -27.80 32.58
C GLU A 949 41.41 -26.98 33.71
N SER A 950 41.07 -25.69 33.80
CA SER A 950 40.70 -24.94 35.03
C SER A 950 40.51 -23.45 34.66
N LYS A 951 39.30 -22.89 34.65
CA LYS A 951 38.49 -22.31 35.76
C LYS A 951 39.09 -21.06 36.46
N GLU A 952 38.18 -20.10 36.63
CA GLU A 952 38.20 -18.89 37.51
C GLU A 952 39.01 -17.69 36.99
N GLY A 953 38.53 -16.44 37.00
CA GLY A 953 37.33 -15.83 37.56
C GLY A 953 37.67 -14.41 38.06
N PHE A 954 36.71 -13.46 37.92
CA PHE A 954 36.65 -12.13 38.58
C PHE A 954 37.71 -11.08 38.11
N LEU A 955 37.50 -9.77 38.00
CA LEU A 955 36.50 -8.79 38.46
C LEU A 955 36.68 -7.45 37.72
N GLY A 956 35.58 -6.75 37.43
CA GLY A 956 35.43 -5.29 37.57
C GLY A 956 35.97 -4.33 36.49
N PRO A 957 35.11 -3.50 35.85
CA PRO A 957 35.53 -2.35 35.06
C PRO A 957 35.41 -1.04 35.87
N HIS A 958 36.48 -0.24 35.89
CA HIS A 958 36.45 1.16 36.30
C HIS A 958 36.65 2.09 35.10
N MET A 959 35.62 2.87 34.81
CA MET A 959 35.63 4.30 34.48
C MET A 959 36.96 4.94 34.01
N LYS A 960 37.00 5.52 32.80
CA LYS A 960 36.84 6.97 32.52
C LYS A 960 37.41 7.37 31.14
N SER A 961 36.57 8.06 30.38
CA SER A 961 36.84 9.24 29.53
C SER A 961 38.23 9.42 28.89
N ARG A 962 38.26 9.56 27.56
CA ARG A 962 38.67 10.80 26.84
C ARG A 962 38.73 10.57 25.32
N MET A 963 37.92 11.34 24.59
CA MET A 963 38.27 11.90 23.27
C MET A 963 39.54 12.78 23.39
N PRO A 964 40.25 13.21 22.32
CA PRO A 964 39.78 13.40 20.93
C PRO A 964 40.80 13.01 19.84
N GLY A 965 40.41 13.20 18.57
CA GLY A 965 41.39 13.47 17.51
C GLY A 965 41.09 12.80 16.18
N SER A 966 40.52 13.59 15.28
CA SER A 966 40.74 13.59 13.82
C SER A 966 41.87 12.69 13.30
N VAL A 967 41.55 11.74 12.42
CA VAL A 967 41.82 11.74 10.96
C VAL A 967 40.77 10.86 10.30
#